data_AF-A0A8W7MGZ7-F1
#
_entry.id   AF-A0A8W7MGZ7-F1
#
_cell.length_a   1.000
_cell.length_b   1.000
_cell.length_c   1.000
_cell.angle_alpha   90.00
_cell.angle_beta   90.00
_cell.angle_gamma   90.00
#
_symmetry.space_group_name_H-M   'P 1'
#
loop_
_entity.id
_entity.type
_entity.pdbx_description
1 polymer ?
#
loop_
_entity_poly.entity_id
_entity_poly.type
_entity_poly.pdbx_seq_one_letter_code
_entity_poly.pdbx_strand_id
1 'polypeptide(L)'
;MPKHHTPHSPVHHHHHPPPPSCNDHLAHSIDLATTLRSELAASTYKRDRLMAELSDVKSSLCSKESECESLRAQSARQTSLIGSLQQRLAAAEQREKTLHSRSETVMHTLHRDKSHLEDKIKELSGKLHRLQCELTKEEGLRDQARCQLQDLVRRLCLVLGVDVCDGAHLTPECVLAKTGETVSEVQRLRAKLAGTCENLSSTESELLSTKAAASAEKTRLHTQIEGLQSLAQGLEGRCRQAERDLQVTRDRLAECEVTGDKLREELRGFESRCCRLQNSYDRLQTERLQFLRTIATIVGVSEPCENNLRDKIRDLTNHSQALHDQVSQLREQHHQEAAKHREHQEASACRLKGEEQHRMNLEDRLEKACHELQHFRSEHATLSEYLLRLARALCWSECTEPPAPGSDTTILSETLLERAERLANHHEHHIHGTCDKTERDEAMHKARKNSKQAERTTQQLAEVKAQLAEVKHQLTEASEYKITALERARKCDELQARLCDLETERERLVGQLASYKSRARSAVETSHDRRVRDEHAMSHLREELSRVKLQLADTNHRLSQLQVFRTSVAKLLHVSDCADSEILQKLQSVCSDHGHHHRHHRHHSASNLSNRRYDSSSPSGEAHVSRYDDILTGGGSGAAGSQSIGCRPLSSSPVHNRRYIDSGFNDHDHHFEDDFDFHKKY
;
A
#
# COMPACT_ATOMS: atom_id res chain seq x y z
N MET A 1 -1.35 25.08 -29.71
CA MET A 1 0.08 25.40 -29.97
C MET A 1 0.80 24.10 -30.27
N PRO A 2 1.81 24.05 -31.16
CA PRO A 2 2.20 25.02 -32.21
C PRO A 2 1.65 24.58 -33.60
N LYS A 3 2.08 25.13 -34.75
CA LYS A 3 2.01 26.51 -35.29
C LYS A 3 2.64 26.51 -36.70
N HIS A 4 2.05 27.23 -37.68
CA HIS A 4 2.63 27.53 -39.02
C HIS A 4 2.83 26.31 -39.97
N HIS A 5 3.03 26.44 -41.29
CA HIS A 5 3.26 27.63 -42.14
C HIS A 5 2.32 27.74 -43.37
N THR A 6 2.60 28.68 -44.28
CA THR A 6 1.70 29.21 -45.32
C THR A 6 2.20 28.83 -46.76
N PRO A 7 1.93 29.55 -47.89
CA PRO A 7 1.31 28.88 -49.04
C PRO A 7 2.15 28.90 -50.35
N HIS A 8 1.68 28.20 -51.40
CA HIS A 8 2.18 28.39 -52.77
C HIS A 8 1.09 28.45 -53.84
N SER A 9 1.21 29.45 -54.70
CA SER A 9 0.70 29.61 -56.06
C SER A 9 1.68 30.58 -56.75
N PRO A 10 2.07 30.39 -58.02
CA PRO A 10 1.29 30.87 -59.19
C PRO A 10 1.41 29.88 -60.38
N VAL A 11 1.06 30.15 -61.66
CA VAL A 11 0.57 31.34 -62.40
C VAL A 11 -0.42 30.85 -63.47
N HIS A 12 -1.31 31.72 -63.97
CA HIS A 12 -1.56 31.81 -65.43
C HIS A 12 -2.10 33.21 -65.80
N HIS A 13 -1.75 33.73 -66.98
CA HIS A 13 -2.17 35.04 -67.51
C HIS A 13 -3.38 34.96 -68.43
N HIS A 14 -4.13 36.07 -68.57
CA HIS A 14 -4.54 36.62 -69.88
C HIS A 14 -4.99 38.11 -69.77
N HIS A 15 -5.26 38.77 -70.91
CA HIS A 15 -5.25 40.24 -71.08
C HIS A 15 -6.62 40.95 -70.95
N HIS A 16 -6.54 42.28 -70.73
CA HIS A 16 -7.57 43.34 -70.96
C HIS A 16 -7.91 43.52 -72.47
N PRO A 17 -8.82 44.44 -72.94
CA PRO A 17 -9.56 45.58 -72.30
C PRO A 17 -11.08 45.62 -72.73
N PRO A 18 -11.82 46.76 -72.89
CA PRO A 18 -11.93 48.07 -72.21
C PRO A 18 -13.37 48.37 -71.61
N PRO A 19 -13.65 49.54 -70.97
CA PRO A 19 -14.94 49.85 -70.27
C PRO A 19 -15.94 50.73 -71.09
N PRO A 20 -17.18 50.97 -70.58
CA PRO A 20 -17.49 52.29 -69.96
C PRO A 20 -18.59 52.30 -68.86
N SER A 21 -18.96 53.50 -68.40
CA SER A 21 -20.09 53.89 -67.50
C SER A 21 -19.87 53.76 -65.98
N CYS A 22 -19.59 54.89 -65.32
CA CYS A 22 -19.35 54.98 -63.88
C CYS A 22 -20.47 55.75 -63.16
N ASN A 23 -21.47 55.03 -62.64
CA ASN A 23 -22.16 55.39 -61.39
C ASN A 23 -22.97 54.22 -60.82
N ASP A 24 -23.82 53.59 -61.64
CA ASP A 24 -24.65 52.45 -61.22
C ASP A 24 -23.79 51.29 -60.71
N HIS A 25 -22.63 51.04 -61.33
CA HIS A 25 -21.68 50.02 -60.87
C HIS A 25 -21.19 50.23 -59.42
N LEU A 26 -21.13 51.45 -58.89
CA LEU A 26 -20.72 51.66 -57.50
C LEU A 26 -21.87 51.39 -56.52
N ALA A 27 -23.08 51.85 -56.83
CA ALA A 27 -24.28 51.54 -56.06
C ALA A 27 -24.55 50.02 -56.04
N HIS A 28 -24.58 49.40 -57.23
CA HIS A 28 -24.77 47.95 -57.37
C HIS A 28 -23.61 47.14 -56.76
N SER A 29 -22.37 47.65 -56.78
CA SER A 29 -21.26 47.04 -56.05
C SER A 29 -21.42 47.13 -54.52
N ILE A 30 -22.01 48.20 -54.00
CA ILE A 30 -22.27 48.37 -52.56
C ILE A 30 -23.44 47.50 -52.14
N ASP A 31 -24.54 47.47 -52.89
CA ASP A 31 -25.69 46.61 -52.62
C ASP A 31 -25.33 45.13 -52.74
N LEU A 32 -24.57 44.74 -53.77
CA LEU A 32 -24.05 43.37 -53.89
C LEU A 32 -23.06 43.04 -52.77
N ALA A 33 -22.14 43.93 -52.41
CA ALA A 33 -21.22 43.69 -51.29
C ALA A 33 -21.95 43.64 -49.93
N THR A 34 -23.06 44.36 -49.77
CA THR A 34 -23.88 44.35 -48.53
C THR A 34 -24.76 43.11 -48.48
N THR A 35 -25.29 42.67 -49.63
CA THR A 35 -26.02 41.41 -49.79
C THR A 35 -25.10 40.21 -49.54
N LEU A 36 -23.92 40.17 -50.17
CA LEU A 36 -22.93 39.11 -49.91
C LEU A 36 -22.43 39.12 -48.45
N ARG A 37 -22.38 40.28 -47.78
CA ARG A 37 -22.09 40.36 -46.33
C ARG A 37 -23.25 39.87 -45.47
N SER A 38 -24.50 40.16 -45.82
CA SER A 38 -25.67 39.69 -45.06
C SER A 38 -25.93 38.20 -45.30
N GLU A 39 -25.70 37.68 -46.51
CA GLU A 39 -25.69 36.26 -46.84
C GLU A 39 -24.54 35.52 -46.14
N LEU A 40 -23.33 36.10 -46.11
CA LEU A 40 -22.20 35.55 -45.35
C LEU A 40 -22.48 35.55 -43.85
N ALA A 41 -23.08 36.62 -43.30
CA ALA A 41 -23.47 36.71 -41.90
C ALA A 41 -24.58 35.70 -41.56
N ALA A 42 -25.60 35.57 -42.41
CA ALA A 42 -26.68 34.59 -42.25
C ALA A 42 -26.16 33.15 -42.38
N SER A 43 -25.23 32.89 -43.30
CA SER A 43 -24.56 31.60 -43.46
C SER A 43 -23.63 31.29 -42.28
N THR A 44 -22.96 32.30 -41.73
CA THR A 44 -22.12 32.21 -40.52
C THR A 44 -22.97 31.90 -39.31
N TYR A 45 -24.05 32.65 -39.07
CA TYR A 45 -25.01 32.39 -38.00
C TYR A 45 -25.68 31.01 -38.14
N LYS A 46 -26.07 30.62 -39.35
CA LYS A 46 -26.62 29.28 -39.63
C LYS A 46 -25.59 28.18 -39.37
N ARG A 47 -24.32 28.38 -39.72
CA ARG A 47 -23.21 27.46 -39.42
C ARG A 47 -22.97 27.36 -37.92
N ASP A 48 -22.88 28.47 -37.19
CA ASP A 48 -22.65 28.47 -35.74
C ASP A 48 -23.84 27.88 -34.97
N ARG A 49 -25.08 28.20 -35.38
CA ARG A 49 -26.29 27.56 -34.86
C ARG A 49 -26.30 26.05 -35.12
N LEU A 50 -26.03 25.60 -36.34
CA LEU A 50 -25.97 24.18 -36.66
C LEU A 50 -24.82 23.47 -35.93
N MET A 51 -23.71 24.15 -35.65
CA MET A 51 -22.60 23.62 -34.84
C MET A 51 -22.98 23.50 -33.36
N ALA A 52 -23.76 24.44 -32.81
CA ALA A 52 -24.33 24.33 -31.46
C ALA A 52 -25.34 23.19 -31.38
N GLU A 53 -26.34 23.15 -32.27
CA GLU A 53 -27.33 22.07 -32.35
C GLU A 53 -26.66 20.69 -32.53
N LEU A 54 -25.59 20.59 -33.33
CA LEU A 54 -24.80 19.36 -33.51
C LEU A 54 -23.93 19.02 -32.29
N SER A 55 -23.52 19.99 -31.48
CA SER A 55 -22.85 19.76 -30.20
C SER A 55 -23.83 19.22 -29.16
N ASP A 56 -25.01 19.85 -29.05
CA ASP A 56 -26.06 19.47 -28.10
C ASP A 56 -26.61 18.06 -28.42
N VAL A 57 -26.85 17.78 -29.71
CA VAL A 57 -27.24 16.44 -30.19
C VAL A 57 -26.16 15.39 -29.89
N LYS A 58 -24.86 15.73 -30.00
CA LYS A 58 -23.77 14.81 -29.60
C LYS A 58 -23.76 14.57 -28.09
N SER A 59 -23.88 15.59 -27.24
CA SER A 59 -23.92 15.39 -25.80
C SER A 59 -25.15 14.58 -25.36
N SER A 60 -26.30 14.83 -25.99
CA SER A 60 -27.54 14.07 -25.77
C SER A 60 -27.39 12.61 -26.21
N LEU A 61 -26.78 12.37 -27.38
CA LEU A 61 -26.49 11.03 -27.87
C LEU A 61 -25.58 10.25 -26.92
N CYS A 62 -24.45 10.83 -26.49
CA CYS A 62 -23.54 10.16 -25.56
C CYS A 62 -24.17 9.91 -24.17
N SER A 63 -25.05 10.82 -23.69
CA SER A 63 -25.88 10.55 -22.50
C SER A 63 -26.76 9.31 -22.73
N LYS A 64 -27.48 9.25 -23.85
CA LYS A 64 -28.37 8.13 -24.19
C LYS A 64 -27.63 6.82 -24.45
N GLU A 65 -26.42 6.87 -25.00
CA GLU A 65 -25.52 5.71 -25.13
C GLU A 65 -25.14 5.16 -23.74
N SER A 66 -24.77 6.04 -22.80
CA SER A 66 -24.45 5.64 -21.42
C SER A 66 -25.66 5.09 -20.65
N GLU A 67 -26.86 5.66 -20.85
CA GLU A 67 -28.12 5.12 -20.32
C GLU A 67 -28.40 3.73 -20.90
N CYS A 68 -28.24 3.55 -22.21
CA CYS A 68 -28.40 2.24 -22.85
C CYS A 68 -27.39 1.21 -22.36
N GLU A 69 -26.13 1.58 -22.10
CA GLU A 69 -25.13 0.68 -21.51
C GLU A 69 -25.47 0.29 -20.09
N SER A 70 -25.90 1.25 -19.26
CA SER A 70 -26.38 0.99 -17.90
C SER A 70 -27.57 0.02 -17.89
N LEU A 71 -28.54 0.23 -18.79
CA LEU A 71 -29.71 -0.64 -18.95
C LEU A 71 -29.34 -2.04 -19.48
N ARG A 72 -28.39 -2.17 -20.43
CA ARG A 72 -27.87 -3.48 -20.86
C ARG A 72 -27.19 -4.22 -19.70
N ALA A 73 -26.36 -3.53 -18.92
CA ALA A 73 -25.71 -4.11 -17.75
C ALA A 73 -26.70 -4.49 -16.64
N GLN A 74 -27.77 -3.71 -16.43
CA GLN A 74 -28.86 -4.04 -15.51
C GLN A 74 -29.64 -5.26 -15.98
N SER A 75 -29.99 -5.32 -17.27
CA SER A 75 -30.66 -6.48 -17.89
C SER A 75 -29.83 -7.76 -17.74
N ALA A 76 -28.52 -7.71 -18.05
CA ALA A 76 -27.63 -8.87 -17.88
C ALA A 76 -27.56 -9.35 -16.41
N ARG A 77 -27.51 -8.43 -15.43
CA ARG A 77 -27.57 -8.76 -14.00
C ARG A 77 -28.92 -9.41 -13.63
N GLN A 78 -30.03 -8.91 -14.16
CA GLN A 78 -31.36 -9.48 -13.94
C GLN A 78 -31.50 -10.88 -14.57
N THR A 79 -31.04 -11.09 -15.80
CA THR A 79 -31.04 -12.42 -16.45
C THR A 79 -30.20 -13.43 -15.67
N SER A 80 -29.02 -13.03 -15.17
CA SER A 80 -28.18 -13.88 -14.31
C SER A 80 -28.88 -14.26 -13.00
N LEU A 81 -29.52 -13.30 -12.34
CA LEU A 81 -30.31 -13.54 -11.13
C LEU A 81 -31.51 -14.47 -11.38
N ILE A 82 -32.25 -14.24 -12.47
CA ILE A 82 -33.39 -15.09 -12.87
C ILE A 82 -32.92 -16.53 -13.13
N GLY A 83 -31.82 -16.73 -13.88
CA GLY A 83 -31.24 -18.04 -14.12
C GLY A 83 -30.82 -18.76 -12.82
N SER A 84 -30.19 -18.03 -11.88
CA SER A 84 -29.84 -18.59 -10.56
C SER A 84 -31.08 -18.97 -9.74
N LEU A 85 -32.13 -18.15 -9.74
CA LEU A 85 -33.38 -18.45 -9.05
C LEU A 85 -34.12 -19.65 -9.69
N GLN A 86 -34.15 -19.74 -11.02
CA GLN A 86 -34.71 -20.90 -11.74
C GLN A 86 -33.94 -22.19 -11.44
N GLN A 87 -32.61 -22.14 -11.43
CA GLN A 87 -31.77 -23.29 -11.07
C GLN A 87 -31.97 -23.71 -9.60
N ARG A 88 -32.12 -22.74 -8.68
CA ARG A 88 -32.46 -23.00 -7.27
C ARG A 88 -33.85 -23.61 -7.11
N LEU A 89 -34.84 -23.15 -7.88
CA LEU A 89 -36.21 -23.67 -7.87
C LEU A 89 -36.25 -25.11 -8.38
N ALA A 90 -35.68 -25.40 -9.55
CA ALA A 90 -35.60 -26.75 -10.10
C ALA A 90 -34.86 -27.71 -9.15
N ALA A 91 -33.80 -27.24 -8.48
CA ALA A 91 -33.10 -28.01 -7.46
C ALA A 91 -33.91 -28.18 -6.16
N ALA A 92 -34.84 -27.30 -5.84
CA ALA A 92 -35.78 -27.46 -4.71
C ALA A 92 -36.85 -28.49 -5.07
N GLU A 93 -37.51 -28.35 -6.21
CA GLU A 93 -38.50 -29.31 -6.72
C GLU A 93 -37.94 -30.73 -6.82
N GLN A 94 -36.69 -30.89 -7.28
CA GLN A 94 -36.07 -32.22 -7.38
C GLN A 94 -35.76 -32.84 -6.01
N ARG A 95 -35.47 -32.02 -5.00
CA ARG A 95 -35.38 -32.49 -3.59
C ARG A 95 -36.75 -32.87 -3.05
N GLU A 96 -37.79 -32.10 -3.38
CA GLU A 96 -39.17 -32.43 -2.99
C GLU A 96 -39.64 -33.75 -3.63
N LYS A 97 -39.47 -33.91 -4.94
CA LYS A 97 -39.80 -35.15 -5.69
C LYS A 97 -39.07 -36.39 -5.14
N THR A 98 -37.81 -36.25 -4.70
CA THR A 98 -37.03 -37.35 -4.11
C THR A 98 -37.34 -37.59 -2.62
N LEU A 99 -37.78 -36.57 -1.88
CA LEU A 99 -38.34 -36.75 -0.54
C LEU A 99 -39.73 -37.40 -0.59
N HIS A 100 -40.56 -37.04 -1.58
CA HIS A 100 -41.91 -37.59 -1.77
C HIS A 100 -41.87 -39.09 -2.06
N SER A 101 -41.10 -39.55 -3.05
CA SER A 101 -40.98 -40.98 -3.36
C SER A 101 -40.35 -41.79 -2.21
N ARG A 102 -39.45 -41.18 -1.42
CA ARG A 102 -38.96 -41.78 -0.17
C ARG A 102 -40.05 -41.86 0.91
N SER A 103 -40.96 -40.89 0.96
CA SER A 103 -42.11 -40.90 1.87
C SER A 103 -43.16 -41.94 1.45
N GLU A 104 -43.45 -42.06 0.15
CA GLU A 104 -44.35 -43.09 -0.39
C GLU A 104 -43.82 -44.50 -0.12
N THR A 105 -42.53 -44.75 -0.38
CA THR A 105 -41.92 -46.07 -0.12
C THR A 105 -41.93 -46.43 1.37
N VAL A 106 -41.68 -45.48 2.28
CA VAL A 106 -41.87 -45.69 3.73
C VAL A 106 -43.35 -45.93 4.07
N MET A 107 -44.29 -45.15 3.52
CA MET A 107 -45.73 -45.30 3.76
C MET A 107 -46.26 -46.67 3.29
N HIS A 108 -45.76 -47.19 2.16
CA HIS A 108 -46.09 -48.52 1.65
C HIS A 108 -45.52 -49.65 2.50
N THR A 109 -44.31 -49.49 3.06
CA THR A 109 -43.76 -50.47 4.02
C THR A 109 -44.58 -50.48 5.31
N LEU A 110 -44.84 -49.30 5.90
CA LEU A 110 -45.68 -49.17 7.09
C LEU A 110 -47.11 -49.70 6.88
N HIS A 111 -47.70 -49.58 5.69
CA HIS A 111 -48.98 -50.21 5.36
C HIS A 111 -48.92 -51.73 5.31
N ARG A 112 -47.85 -52.32 4.74
CA ARG A 112 -47.66 -53.78 4.74
C ARG A 112 -47.47 -54.30 6.17
N ASP A 113 -46.63 -53.63 6.95
CA ASP A 113 -46.35 -53.99 8.35
C ASP A 113 -47.62 -53.87 9.20
N LYS A 114 -48.40 -52.79 9.01
CA LYS A 114 -49.72 -52.62 9.62
C LYS A 114 -50.65 -53.79 9.29
N SER A 115 -50.86 -54.11 8.01
CA SER A 115 -51.78 -55.21 7.63
C SER A 115 -51.33 -56.56 8.17
N HIS A 116 -50.01 -56.84 8.15
CA HIS A 116 -49.44 -58.04 8.76
C HIS A 116 -49.68 -58.10 10.28
N LEU A 117 -49.54 -56.97 10.99
CA LEU A 117 -49.86 -56.89 12.42
C LEU A 117 -51.36 -57.01 12.70
N GLU A 118 -52.23 -56.43 11.86
CA GLU A 118 -53.69 -56.59 11.95
C GLU A 118 -54.12 -58.05 11.76
N ASP A 119 -53.53 -58.75 10.78
CA ASP A 119 -53.77 -60.19 10.58
C ASP A 119 -53.18 -61.03 11.74
N LYS A 120 -52.04 -60.63 12.30
CA LYS A 120 -51.50 -61.29 13.49
C LYS A 120 -52.37 -61.08 14.74
N ILE A 121 -52.99 -59.90 14.89
CA ILE A 121 -53.98 -59.62 15.93
C ILE A 121 -55.24 -60.49 15.74
N LYS A 122 -55.71 -60.68 14.50
CA LYS A 122 -56.82 -61.61 14.19
C LYS A 122 -56.47 -63.06 14.56
N GLU A 123 -55.27 -63.53 14.20
CA GLU A 123 -54.77 -64.87 14.56
C GLU A 123 -54.72 -65.06 16.09
N LEU A 124 -54.15 -64.10 16.82
CA LEU A 124 -54.03 -64.14 18.28
C LEU A 124 -55.39 -64.04 18.98
N SER A 125 -56.32 -63.23 18.46
CA SER A 125 -57.70 -63.15 18.95
C SER A 125 -58.44 -64.48 18.75
N GLY A 126 -58.27 -65.12 17.59
CA GLY A 126 -58.79 -66.46 17.32
C GLY A 126 -58.20 -67.54 18.23
N LYS A 127 -56.91 -67.43 18.59
CA LYS A 127 -56.26 -68.31 19.59
C LYS A 127 -56.79 -68.08 21.00
N LEU A 128 -56.92 -66.82 21.44
CA LEU A 128 -57.53 -66.48 22.74
C LEU A 128 -58.96 -67.03 22.86
N HIS A 129 -59.78 -66.86 21.82
CA HIS A 129 -61.15 -67.36 21.82
C HIS A 129 -61.20 -68.90 21.90
N ARG A 130 -60.30 -69.62 21.19
CA ARG A 130 -60.18 -71.09 21.33
C ARG A 130 -59.78 -71.50 22.74
N LEU A 131 -58.75 -70.87 23.32
CA LEU A 131 -58.31 -71.12 24.69
C LEU A 131 -59.41 -70.84 25.71
N GLN A 132 -60.28 -69.85 25.46
CA GLN A 132 -61.45 -69.56 26.31
C GLN A 132 -62.56 -70.62 26.16
N CYS A 133 -62.75 -71.16 24.95
CA CYS A 133 -63.63 -72.31 24.67
C CYS A 133 -63.04 -73.67 25.14
N GLU A 134 -61.74 -73.74 25.43
CA GLU A 134 -61.08 -74.88 26.07
C GLU A 134 -61.16 -74.75 27.59
N LEU A 135 -60.85 -73.57 28.14
CA LEU A 135 -61.03 -73.25 29.56
C LEU A 135 -62.45 -73.54 30.04
N THR A 136 -63.48 -73.09 29.32
CA THR A 136 -64.89 -73.35 29.70
C THR A 136 -65.28 -74.83 29.62
N LYS A 137 -64.58 -75.66 28.83
CA LYS A 137 -64.72 -77.13 28.89
C LYS A 137 -64.02 -77.72 30.10
N GLU A 138 -62.80 -77.27 30.39
CA GLU A 138 -62.05 -77.66 31.60
C GLU A 138 -62.77 -77.24 32.88
N GLU A 139 -63.51 -76.12 32.89
CA GLU A 139 -64.37 -75.75 34.03
C GLU A 139 -65.56 -76.71 34.19
N GLY A 140 -66.17 -77.17 33.09
CA GLY A 140 -67.17 -78.24 33.12
C GLY A 140 -66.60 -79.58 33.59
N LEU A 141 -65.40 -79.94 33.16
CA LEU A 141 -64.66 -81.12 33.63
C LEU A 141 -64.26 -80.99 35.11
N ARG A 142 -63.93 -79.78 35.58
CA ARG A 142 -63.63 -79.48 36.99
C ARG A 142 -64.86 -79.65 37.87
N ASP A 143 -66.03 -79.18 37.45
CA ASP A 143 -67.27 -79.39 38.21
C ASP A 143 -67.75 -80.85 38.14
N GLN A 144 -67.50 -81.56 37.04
CA GLN A 144 -67.64 -83.02 36.99
C GLN A 144 -66.67 -83.73 37.96
N ALA A 145 -65.41 -83.30 38.00
CA ALA A 145 -64.39 -83.81 38.93
C ALA A 145 -64.70 -83.47 40.39
N ARG A 146 -65.44 -82.39 40.67
CA ARG A 146 -65.93 -82.03 42.01
C ARG A 146 -67.03 -82.99 42.49
N CYS A 147 -67.89 -83.47 41.60
CA CYS A 147 -68.80 -84.59 41.90
C CYS A 147 -68.02 -85.89 42.11
N GLN A 148 -67.02 -86.18 41.27
CA GLN A 148 -66.12 -87.32 41.46
C GLN A 148 -65.29 -87.23 42.76
N LEU A 149 -65.01 -86.03 43.29
CA LEU A 149 -64.28 -85.83 44.54
C LEU A 149 -65.07 -86.31 45.77
N GLN A 150 -66.40 -86.20 45.75
CA GLN A 150 -67.25 -86.77 46.81
C GLN A 150 -67.22 -88.30 46.79
N ASP A 151 -67.17 -88.90 45.60
CA ASP A 151 -66.95 -90.32 45.40
C ASP A 151 -65.49 -90.74 45.71
N LEU A 152 -64.53 -89.82 45.52
CA LEU A 152 -63.13 -90.00 45.88
C LEU A 152 -62.94 -90.06 47.40
N VAL A 153 -63.71 -89.33 48.21
CA VAL A 153 -63.68 -89.47 49.68
C VAL A 153 -64.12 -90.88 50.09
N ARG A 154 -65.15 -91.46 49.47
CA ARG A 154 -65.52 -92.89 49.65
C ARG A 154 -64.38 -93.84 49.26
N ARG A 155 -63.61 -93.51 48.22
CA ARG A 155 -62.45 -94.31 47.76
C ARG A 155 -61.17 -94.09 48.58
N LEU A 156 -60.98 -92.92 49.20
CA LEU A 156 -59.77 -92.58 49.94
C LEU A 156 -59.65 -93.39 51.23
N CYS A 157 -60.75 -93.71 51.92
CA CYS A 157 -60.72 -94.63 53.06
C CYS A 157 -60.18 -96.02 52.65
N LEU A 158 -60.62 -96.55 51.50
CA LEU A 158 -60.15 -97.82 50.94
C LEU A 158 -58.68 -97.78 50.49
N VAL A 159 -58.21 -96.66 49.93
CA VAL A 159 -56.83 -96.53 49.43
C VAL A 159 -55.81 -96.22 50.53
N LEU A 160 -56.22 -95.53 51.61
CA LEU A 160 -55.36 -95.21 52.75
C LEU A 160 -55.17 -96.38 53.74
N GLY A 161 -55.72 -97.56 53.44
CA GLY A 161 -55.63 -98.75 54.30
C GLY A 161 -56.42 -98.61 55.60
N VAL A 162 -57.49 -97.81 55.61
CA VAL A 162 -58.35 -97.60 56.79
C VAL A 162 -59.53 -98.58 56.68
N ASP A 163 -59.37 -99.77 57.26
CA ASP A 163 -60.38 -100.82 57.22
C ASP A 163 -61.71 -100.36 57.83
N VAL A 164 -62.77 -100.40 57.02
CA VAL A 164 -64.12 -100.04 57.41
C VAL A 164 -64.87 -101.30 57.83
N CYS A 165 -64.60 -101.79 59.05
CA CYS A 165 -65.38 -102.86 59.67
C CYS A 165 -66.71 -102.31 60.22
N ASP A 166 -67.78 -103.09 60.11
CA ASP A 166 -69.13 -102.68 60.52
C ASP A 166 -69.20 -102.31 62.02
N GLY A 167 -69.58 -101.06 62.30
CA GLY A 167 -69.87 -100.56 63.65
C GLY A 167 -69.19 -99.24 64.03
N ALA A 168 -68.11 -98.83 63.35
CA ALA A 168 -67.40 -97.59 63.67
C ALA A 168 -67.94 -96.38 62.86
N HIS A 169 -68.32 -95.30 63.55
CA HIS A 169 -68.66 -94.04 62.89
C HIS A 169 -67.40 -93.36 62.34
N LEU A 170 -67.26 -93.37 61.01
CA LEU A 170 -66.20 -92.64 60.29
C LEU A 170 -66.32 -91.14 60.54
N THR A 171 -65.38 -90.57 61.30
CA THR A 171 -65.31 -89.13 61.59
C THR A 171 -64.16 -88.47 60.83
N PRO A 172 -64.25 -87.16 60.49
CA PRO A 172 -63.22 -86.48 59.72
C PRO A 172 -61.83 -86.46 60.39
N GLU A 173 -61.74 -86.53 61.72
CA GLU A 173 -60.50 -86.21 62.44
C GLU A 173 -59.34 -87.19 62.18
N CYS A 174 -59.60 -88.48 61.99
CA CYS A 174 -58.55 -89.43 61.60
C CYS A 174 -58.01 -89.16 60.19
N VAL A 175 -58.85 -88.68 59.27
CA VAL A 175 -58.43 -88.23 57.93
C VAL A 175 -57.69 -86.90 58.04
N LEU A 176 -58.17 -85.98 58.89
CA LEU A 176 -57.54 -84.68 59.15
C LEU A 176 -56.15 -84.82 59.78
N ALA A 177 -55.87 -85.84 60.60
CA ALA A 177 -54.55 -86.10 61.15
C ALA A 177 -53.51 -86.44 60.05
N LYS A 178 -53.85 -87.39 59.15
CA LYS A 178 -53.03 -87.73 57.97
C LYS A 178 -52.93 -86.55 56.98
N THR A 179 -53.99 -85.74 56.92
CA THR A 179 -54.01 -84.47 56.17
C THR A 179 -53.19 -83.37 56.87
N GLY A 180 -52.93 -83.46 58.17
CA GLY A 180 -52.14 -82.51 58.94
C GLY A 180 -50.65 -82.56 58.57
N GLU A 181 -50.13 -83.76 58.33
CA GLU A 181 -48.76 -83.96 57.81
C GLU A 181 -48.61 -83.34 56.42
N THR A 182 -49.56 -83.58 55.51
CA THR A 182 -49.53 -83.00 54.15
C THR A 182 -49.84 -81.50 54.13
N VAL A 183 -50.68 -80.99 55.03
CA VAL A 183 -50.91 -79.56 55.25
C VAL A 183 -49.64 -78.88 55.77
N SER A 184 -48.86 -79.52 56.64
CA SER A 184 -47.60 -78.98 57.15
C SER A 184 -46.55 -78.85 56.03
N GLU A 185 -46.45 -79.85 55.17
CA GLU A 185 -45.61 -79.78 53.96
C GLU A 185 -46.12 -78.70 52.97
N VAL A 186 -47.44 -78.58 52.78
CA VAL A 186 -48.04 -77.50 51.97
C VAL A 186 -47.77 -76.11 52.57
N GLN A 187 -47.73 -75.94 53.89
CA GLN A 187 -47.33 -74.69 54.54
C GLN A 187 -45.85 -74.37 54.27
N ARG A 188 -44.96 -75.36 54.38
CA ARG A 188 -43.53 -75.22 54.05
C ARG A 188 -43.31 -74.84 52.58
N LEU A 189 -44.06 -75.45 51.67
CA LEU A 189 -44.03 -75.14 50.24
C LEU A 189 -44.62 -73.76 49.93
N ARG A 190 -45.67 -73.32 50.65
CA ARG A 190 -46.21 -71.95 50.55
C ARG A 190 -45.22 -70.89 51.02
N ALA A 191 -44.52 -71.13 52.13
CA ALA A 191 -43.48 -70.23 52.62
C ALA A 191 -42.31 -70.12 51.61
N LYS A 192 -41.90 -71.27 51.01
CA LYS A 192 -40.90 -71.27 49.94
C LYS A 192 -41.38 -70.56 48.67
N LEU A 193 -42.66 -70.72 48.31
CA LEU A 193 -43.27 -70.03 47.17
C LEU A 193 -43.29 -68.52 47.37
N ALA A 194 -43.70 -68.04 48.56
CA ALA A 194 -43.69 -66.62 48.91
C ALA A 194 -42.28 -66.01 48.75
N GLY A 195 -41.26 -66.63 49.34
CA GLY A 195 -39.87 -66.17 49.19
C GLY A 195 -39.37 -66.21 47.74
N THR A 196 -39.82 -67.17 46.91
CA THR A 196 -39.50 -67.13 45.47
C THR A 196 -40.23 -66.01 44.72
N CYS A 197 -41.45 -65.64 45.12
CA CYS A 197 -42.16 -64.50 44.55
C CYS A 197 -41.52 -63.16 44.95
N GLU A 198 -41.12 -62.99 46.22
CA GLU A 198 -40.40 -61.82 46.71
C GLU A 198 -39.06 -61.63 45.96
N ASN A 199 -38.28 -62.70 45.82
CA ASN A 199 -37.05 -62.69 45.02
C ASN A 199 -37.32 -62.35 43.54
N LEU A 200 -38.38 -62.92 42.94
CA LEU A 200 -38.76 -62.62 41.55
C LEU A 200 -39.08 -61.13 41.38
N SER A 201 -39.88 -60.55 42.28
CA SER A 201 -40.21 -59.12 42.27
C SER A 201 -39.00 -58.22 42.52
N SER A 202 -38.00 -58.64 43.32
CA SER A 202 -36.71 -57.92 43.40
C SER A 202 -36.00 -57.91 42.05
N THR A 203 -35.83 -59.08 41.42
CA THR A 203 -35.17 -59.17 40.11
C THR A 203 -35.92 -58.45 38.99
N GLU A 204 -37.25 -58.36 39.05
CA GLU A 204 -38.06 -57.56 38.13
C GLU A 204 -37.84 -56.06 38.35
N SER A 205 -37.75 -55.60 39.60
CA SER A 205 -37.44 -54.21 39.94
C SER A 205 -36.02 -53.82 39.51
N GLU A 206 -35.04 -54.70 39.71
CA GLU A 206 -33.66 -54.54 39.22
C GLU A 206 -33.59 -54.50 37.68
N LEU A 207 -34.37 -55.34 36.99
CA LEU A 207 -34.49 -55.35 35.53
C LEU A 207 -35.14 -54.06 35.00
N LEU A 208 -36.15 -53.53 35.69
CA LEU A 208 -36.78 -52.25 35.34
C LEU A 208 -35.83 -51.06 35.57
N SER A 209 -35.09 -51.07 36.69
CA SER A 209 -34.08 -50.07 37.03
C SER A 209 -32.93 -50.04 36.01
N THR A 210 -32.35 -51.20 35.69
CA THR A 210 -31.28 -51.32 34.68
C THR A 210 -31.77 -50.96 33.28
N LYS A 211 -33.00 -51.31 32.90
CA LYS A 211 -33.64 -50.89 31.64
C LYS A 211 -33.83 -49.37 31.57
N ALA A 212 -34.19 -48.71 32.67
CA ALA A 212 -34.31 -47.26 32.74
C ALA A 212 -32.94 -46.56 32.65
N ALA A 213 -31.92 -47.07 33.34
CA ALA A 213 -30.55 -46.56 33.23
C ALA A 213 -30.00 -46.71 31.79
N ALA A 214 -30.25 -47.86 31.14
CA ALA A 214 -29.84 -48.10 29.76
C ALA A 214 -30.57 -47.20 28.74
N SER A 215 -31.83 -46.82 28.99
CA SER A 215 -32.54 -45.87 28.12
C SER A 215 -32.05 -44.43 28.30
N ALA A 216 -31.69 -44.04 29.53
CA ALA A 216 -31.07 -42.74 29.81
C ALA A 216 -29.68 -42.61 29.18
N GLU A 217 -28.83 -43.65 29.27
CA GLU A 217 -27.55 -43.66 28.55
C GLU A 217 -27.74 -43.65 27.03
N LYS A 218 -28.73 -44.38 26.50
CA LYS A 218 -29.05 -44.34 25.07
C LYS A 218 -29.39 -42.93 24.59
N THR A 219 -30.20 -42.16 25.33
CA THR A 219 -30.56 -40.78 24.95
C THR A 219 -29.39 -39.81 25.14
N ARG A 220 -28.59 -39.97 26.19
CA ARG A 220 -27.34 -39.20 26.40
C ARG A 220 -26.33 -39.42 25.27
N LEU A 221 -26.12 -40.67 24.85
CA LEU A 221 -25.25 -41.00 23.72
C LEU A 221 -25.82 -40.51 22.37
N HIS A 222 -27.15 -40.54 22.18
CA HIS A 222 -27.78 -40.03 20.95
C HIS A 222 -27.57 -38.53 20.78
N THR A 223 -27.86 -37.74 21.82
CA THR A 223 -27.63 -36.28 21.80
C THR A 223 -26.14 -35.92 21.69
N GLN A 224 -25.24 -36.72 22.25
CA GLN A 224 -23.80 -36.57 22.04
C GLN A 224 -23.38 -36.84 20.58
N ILE A 225 -23.98 -37.84 19.92
CA ILE A 225 -23.76 -38.12 18.49
C ILE A 225 -24.27 -36.96 17.62
N GLU A 226 -25.47 -36.44 17.89
CA GLU A 226 -26.04 -35.28 17.17
C GLU A 226 -25.14 -34.03 17.31
N GLY A 227 -24.66 -33.75 18.53
CA GLY A 227 -23.72 -32.66 18.78
C GLY A 227 -22.38 -32.81 18.04
N LEU A 228 -21.84 -34.04 17.98
CA LEU A 228 -20.63 -34.34 17.21
C LEU A 228 -20.85 -34.22 15.69
N GLN A 229 -22.02 -34.63 15.18
CA GLN A 229 -22.39 -34.46 13.77
C GLN A 229 -22.53 -32.98 13.38
N SER A 230 -23.17 -32.18 14.24
CA SER A 230 -23.26 -30.72 14.05
C SER A 230 -21.88 -30.05 14.04
N LEU A 231 -21.00 -30.41 14.98
CA LEU A 231 -19.63 -29.92 15.04
C LEU A 231 -18.82 -30.33 13.79
N ALA A 232 -18.97 -31.57 13.31
CA ALA A 232 -18.30 -32.05 12.10
C ALA A 232 -18.75 -31.26 10.86
N GLN A 233 -20.04 -31.03 10.67
CA GLN A 233 -20.56 -30.20 9.57
C GLN A 233 -20.07 -28.75 9.66
N GLY A 234 -20.01 -28.17 10.86
CA GLY A 234 -19.44 -26.84 11.09
C GLY A 234 -17.94 -26.75 10.77
N LEU A 235 -17.18 -27.81 11.06
CA LEU A 235 -15.77 -27.91 10.68
C LEU A 235 -15.58 -28.08 9.17
N GLU A 236 -16.37 -28.93 8.50
CA GLU A 236 -16.35 -29.04 7.04
C GLU A 236 -16.68 -27.70 6.35
N GLY A 237 -17.71 -26.99 6.83
CA GLY A 237 -18.08 -25.67 6.31
C GLY A 237 -16.94 -24.66 6.43
N ARG A 238 -16.23 -24.66 7.56
CA ARG A 238 -15.03 -23.85 7.79
C ARG A 238 -13.86 -24.26 6.89
N CYS A 239 -13.60 -25.55 6.69
CA CYS A 239 -12.54 -26.01 5.78
C CYS A 239 -12.83 -25.57 4.34
N ARG A 240 -14.05 -25.79 3.84
CA ARG A 240 -14.50 -25.34 2.50
C ARG A 240 -14.44 -23.82 2.34
N GLN A 241 -14.59 -23.06 3.42
CA GLN A 241 -14.39 -21.60 3.40
C GLN A 241 -12.91 -21.26 3.29
N ALA A 242 -12.07 -21.81 4.17
CA ALA A 242 -10.62 -21.58 4.16
C ALA A 242 -9.95 -22.00 2.84
N GLU A 243 -10.42 -23.08 2.20
CA GLU A 243 -9.98 -23.49 0.85
C GLU A 243 -10.29 -22.42 -0.21
N ARG A 244 -11.48 -21.81 -0.16
CA ARG A 244 -11.88 -20.74 -1.09
C ARG A 244 -11.13 -19.43 -0.81
N ASP A 245 -10.98 -19.05 0.46
CA ASP A 245 -10.20 -17.88 0.86
C ASP A 245 -8.73 -18.02 0.43
N LEU A 246 -8.14 -19.21 0.62
CA LEU A 246 -6.78 -19.54 0.21
C LEU A 246 -6.63 -19.51 -1.32
N GLN A 247 -7.61 -20.00 -2.08
CA GLN A 247 -7.58 -19.88 -3.54
C GLN A 247 -7.58 -18.41 -3.98
N VAL A 248 -8.44 -17.55 -3.40
CA VAL A 248 -8.42 -16.11 -3.69
C VAL A 248 -7.06 -15.47 -3.36
N THR A 249 -6.35 -15.94 -2.32
CA THR A 249 -4.98 -15.47 -2.06
C THR A 249 -3.94 -15.95 -3.08
N ARG A 250 -4.11 -17.14 -3.68
CA ARG A 250 -3.25 -17.62 -4.78
C ARG A 250 -3.47 -16.83 -6.05
N ASP A 251 -4.74 -16.57 -6.39
CA ASP A 251 -5.11 -15.83 -7.60
C ASP A 251 -4.54 -14.40 -7.55
N ARG A 252 -4.62 -13.74 -6.38
CA ARG A 252 -3.98 -12.45 -6.12
C ARG A 252 -2.45 -12.52 -6.16
N LEU A 253 -1.84 -13.58 -5.65
CA LEU A 253 -0.38 -13.74 -5.68
C LEU A 253 0.12 -13.83 -7.14
N ALA A 254 -0.57 -14.61 -7.99
CA ALA A 254 -0.24 -14.70 -9.41
C ALA A 254 -0.40 -13.35 -10.16
N GLU A 255 -1.42 -12.56 -9.81
CA GLU A 255 -1.58 -11.19 -10.33
C GLU A 255 -0.43 -10.26 -9.89
N CYS A 256 0.01 -10.37 -8.63
CA CYS A 256 1.20 -9.66 -8.13
C CYS A 256 2.50 -10.12 -8.81
N GLU A 257 2.67 -11.41 -9.08
CA GLU A 257 3.83 -11.96 -9.79
C GLU A 257 3.91 -11.41 -11.22
N VAL A 258 2.82 -11.51 -11.99
CA VAL A 258 2.71 -10.96 -13.36
C VAL A 258 2.92 -9.44 -13.38
N THR A 259 2.49 -8.72 -12.35
CA THR A 259 2.75 -7.28 -12.21
C THR A 259 4.23 -7.00 -11.89
N GLY A 260 4.85 -7.85 -11.07
CA GLY A 260 6.29 -7.82 -10.77
C GLY A 260 7.17 -8.17 -11.98
N ASP A 261 6.72 -9.03 -12.89
CA ASP A 261 7.40 -9.27 -14.18
C ASP A 261 7.42 -8.00 -15.04
N LYS A 262 6.26 -7.36 -15.24
CA LYS A 262 6.16 -6.09 -16.00
C LYS A 262 7.08 -5.01 -15.44
N LEU A 263 7.09 -4.82 -14.11
CA LEU A 263 7.98 -3.85 -13.45
C LEU A 263 9.48 -4.20 -13.63
N ARG A 264 9.83 -5.49 -13.70
CA ARG A 264 11.20 -5.95 -14.01
C ARG A 264 11.58 -5.71 -15.48
N GLU A 265 10.63 -5.81 -16.41
CA GLU A 265 10.85 -5.44 -17.82
C GLU A 265 10.99 -3.93 -18.01
N GLU A 266 10.12 -3.13 -17.35
CA GLU A 266 10.23 -1.67 -17.34
C GLU A 266 11.57 -1.20 -16.77
N LEU A 267 12.02 -1.79 -15.65
CA LEU A 267 13.32 -1.49 -15.04
C LEU A 267 14.48 -1.75 -16.01
N ARG A 268 14.52 -2.91 -16.68
CA ARG A 268 15.49 -3.18 -17.76
C ARG A 268 15.41 -2.16 -18.89
N GLY A 269 14.22 -1.66 -19.19
CA GLY A 269 13.98 -0.56 -20.13
C GLY A 269 14.49 0.81 -19.65
N PHE A 270 14.52 1.06 -18.33
CA PHE A 270 15.18 2.23 -17.72
C PHE A 270 16.71 2.07 -17.74
N GLU A 271 17.24 0.95 -17.26
CA GLU A 271 18.69 0.62 -17.28
C GLU A 271 19.25 0.79 -18.70
N SER A 272 18.58 0.21 -19.70
CA SER A 272 18.95 0.32 -21.12
C SER A 272 18.93 1.76 -21.64
N ARG A 273 18.09 2.65 -21.09
CA ARG A 273 18.09 4.09 -21.41
C ARG A 273 19.25 4.80 -20.72
N CYS A 274 19.52 4.51 -19.45
CA CYS A 274 20.64 5.07 -18.69
C CYS A 274 21.98 4.72 -19.36
N CYS A 275 22.21 3.46 -19.76
CA CYS A 275 23.43 3.07 -20.47
C CYS A 275 23.59 3.78 -21.82
N ARG A 276 22.49 4.00 -22.58
CA ARG A 276 22.54 4.80 -23.82
C ARG A 276 22.87 6.28 -23.56
N LEU A 277 22.33 6.85 -22.48
CA LEU A 277 22.59 8.24 -22.10
C LEU A 277 24.04 8.43 -21.63
N GLN A 278 24.57 7.49 -20.83
CA GLN A 278 25.98 7.48 -20.41
C GLN A 278 26.92 7.42 -21.63
N ASN A 279 26.71 6.46 -22.54
CA ASN A 279 27.49 6.35 -23.78
C ASN A 279 27.43 7.63 -24.66
N SER A 280 26.36 8.41 -24.57
CA SER A 280 26.24 9.70 -25.26
C SER A 280 26.98 10.83 -24.52
N TYR A 281 26.98 10.80 -23.18
CA TYR A 281 27.73 11.73 -22.34
C TYR A 281 29.24 11.53 -22.51
N ASP A 282 29.73 10.29 -22.42
CA ASP A 282 31.14 9.94 -22.56
C ASP A 282 31.70 10.37 -23.93
N ARG A 283 30.87 10.21 -24.98
CA ARG A 283 31.17 10.69 -26.33
C ARG A 283 31.27 12.23 -26.37
N LEU A 284 30.26 12.94 -25.86
CA LEU A 284 30.26 14.41 -25.84
C LEU A 284 31.41 14.98 -25.00
N GLN A 285 31.77 14.32 -23.90
CA GLN A 285 32.94 14.67 -23.07
C GLN A 285 34.25 14.46 -23.84
N THR A 286 34.33 13.38 -24.63
CA THR A 286 35.47 13.10 -25.52
C THR A 286 35.59 14.15 -26.63
N GLU A 287 34.48 14.50 -27.29
CA GLU A 287 34.41 15.54 -28.32
C GLU A 287 34.80 16.93 -27.76
N ARG A 288 34.29 17.30 -26.57
CA ARG A 288 34.71 18.53 -25.85
C ARG A 288 36.20 18.52 -25.54
N LEU A 289 36.76 17.40 -25.09
CA LEU A 289 38.20 17.31 -24.78
C LEU A 289 39.06 17.40 -26.05
N GLN A 290 38.61 16.84 -27.18
CA GLN A 290 39.27 17.02 -28.48
C GLN A 290 39.22 18.48 -28.94
N PHE A 291 38.07 19.14 -28.84
CA PHE A 291 37.91 20.57 -29.16
C PHE A 291 38.85 21.46 -28.31
N LEU A 292 38.92 21.22 -27.00
CA LEU A 292 39.84 21.93 -26.10
C LEU A 292 41.32 21.67 -26.46
N ARG A 293 41.68 20.46 -26.91
CA ARG A 293 43.04 20.15 -27.43
C ARG A 293 43.37 20.92 -28.70
N THR A 294 42.42 21.05 -29.63
CA THR A 294 42.60 21.86 -30.85
C THR A 294 42.86 23.33 -30.49
N ILE A 295 42.06 23.93 -29.59
CA ILE A 295 42.30 25.31 -29.15
C ILE A 295 43.63 25.44 -28.40
N ALA A 296 43.98 24.49 -27.52
CA ALA A 296 45.24 24.52 -26.77
C ALA A 296 46.46 24.48 -27.69
N THR A 297 46.38 23.71 -28.77
CA THR A 297 47.41 23.68 -29.83
C THR A 297 47.55 25.02 -30.54
N ILE A 298 46.43 25.69 -30.87
CA ILE A 298 46.41 27.00 -31.54
C ILE A 298 46.93 28.12 -30.63
N VAL A 299 46.57 28.09 -29.34
CA VAL A 299 46.85 29.15 -28.36
C VAL A 299 48.21 28.96 -27.64
N GLY A 300 48.87 27.81 -27.85
CA GLY A 300 50.18 27.50 -27.27
C GLY A 300 50.11 27.12 -25.78
N VAL A 301 49.10 26.36 -25.39
CA VAL A 301 48.89 25.87 -24.00
C VAL A 301 49.14 24.36 -23.97
N SER A 302 49.99 23.89 -23.05
CA SER A 302 50.37 22.48 -22.95
C SER A 302 49.27 21.55 -22.42
N GLU A 303 48.31 22.10 -21.66
CA GLU A 303 47.19 21.37 -21.07
C GLU A 303 45.85 21.89 -21.60
N PRO A 304 44.96 21.03 -22.14
CA PRO A 304 43.68 21.42 -22.73
C PRO A 304 42.59 21.72 -21.68
N CYS A 305 42.92 22.53 -20.68
CA CYS A 305 41.99 22.98 -19.65
C CYS A 305 41.33 24.30 -20.06
N GLU A 306 40.01 24.39 -19.86
CA GLU A 306 39.19 25.54 -20.24
C GLU A 306 39.62 26.84 -19.52
N ASN A 307 40.06 26.74 -18.26
CA ASN A 307 40.59 27.87 -17.50
C ASN A 307 41.92 28.34 -18.09
N ASN A 308 42.90 27.46 -18.25
CA ASN A 308 44.23 27.77 -18.80
C ASN A 308 44.11 28.43 -20.19
N LEU A 309 43.17 27.96 -21.01
CA LEU A 309 42.81 28.57 -22.30
C LEU A 309 42.24 29.98 -22.15
N ARG A 310 41.25 30.16 -21.26
CA ARG A 310 40.57 31.45 -21.00
C ARG A 310 41.51 32.49 -20.38
N ASP A 311 42.50 32.06 -19.61
CA ASP A 311 43.55 32.92 -19.08
C ASP A 311 44.54 33.30 -20.20
N LYS A 312 45.07 32.33 -20.95
CA LYS A 312 46.02 32.61 -22.04
C LYS A 312 45.44 33.50 -23.17
N ILE A 313 44.16 33.32 -23.51
CA ILE A 313 43.46 34.18 -24.49
C ILE A 313 43.32 35.62 -23.95
N ARG A 314 43.08 35.79 -22.64
CA ARG A 314 43.01 37.10 -21.98
C ARG A 314 44.36 37.79 -21.99
N ASP A 315 45.44 37.08 -21.70
CA ASP A 315 46.81 37.62 -21.76
C ASP A 315 47.18 38.09 -23.17
N LEU A 316 46.86 37.29 -24.20
CA LEU A 316 47.07 37.65 -25.60
C LEU A 316 46.23 38.87 -26.02
N THR A 317 44.99 38.98 -25.52
CA THR A 317 44.12 40.13 -25.78
C THR A 317 44.65 41.40 -25.11
N ASN A 318 45.05 41.30 -23.83
CA ASN A 318 45.64 42.41 -23.09
C ASN A 318 46.95 42.89 -23.72
N HIS A 319 47.81 41.97 -24.17
CA HIS A 319 49.04 42.30 -24.86
C HIS A 319 48.78 42.95 -26.24
N SER A 320 47.80 42.45 -27.00
CA SER A 320 47.37 43.04 -28.26
C SER A 320 46.84 44.48 -28.07
N GLN A 321 46.05 44.72 -27.01
CA GLN A 321 45.59 46.07 -26.66
C GLN A 321 46.77 46.98 -26.29
N ALA A 322 47.70 46.53 -25.45
CA ALA A 322 48.88 47.31 -25.08
C ALA A 322 49.77 47.67 -26.30
N LEU A 323 49.90 46.76 -27.27
CA LEU A 323 50.57 47.05 -28.55
C LEU A 323 49.77 48.05 -29.39
N HIS A 324 48.44 47.98 -29.40
CA HIS A 324 47.60 48.95 -30.11
C HIS A 324 47.69 50.35 -29.50
N ASP A 325 47.73 50.44 -28.17
CA ASP A 325 47.92 51.67 -27.43
C ASP A 325 49.32 52.25 -27.67
N GLN A 326 50.36 51.40 -27.68
CA GLN A 326 51.73 51.80 -28.02
C GLN A 326 51.85 52.31 -29.46
N VAL A 327 51.24 51.62 -30.44
CA VAL A 327 51.18 52.08 -31.84
C VAL A 327 50.44 53.41 -31.97
N SER A 328 49.40 53.62 -31.17
CA SER A 328 48.65 54.89 -31.14
C SER A 328 49.49 56.01 -30.53
N GLN A 329 50.23 55.76 -29.45
CA GLN A 329 51.17 56.70 -28.85
C GLN A 329 52.31 57.06 -29.82
N LEU A 330 52.89 56.09 -30.52
CA LEU A 330 53.94 56.33 -31.53
C LEU A 330 53.43 57.13 -32.73
N ARG A 331 52.18 56.90 -33.18
CA ARG A 331 51.52 57.71 -34.21
C ARG A 331 51.32 59.15 -33.76
N GLU A 332 50.89 59.35 -32.51
CA GLU A 332 50.69 60.68 -31.93
C GLU A 332 52.03 61.41 -31.76
N GLN A 333 53.07 60.76 -31.24
CA GLN A 333 54.43 61.31 -31.16
C GLN A 333 54.96 61.70 -32.55
N HIS A 334 54.80 60.84 -33.56
CA HIS A 334 55.16 61.15 -34.94
C HIS A 334 54.35 62.34 -35.49
N HIS A 335 53.06 62.46 -35.16
CA HIS A 335 52.24 63.61 -35.56
C HIS A 335 52.72 64.92 -34.89
N GLN A 336 53.11 64.85 -33.61
CA GLN A 336 53.66 65.99 -32.87
C GLN A 336 55.03 66.44 -33.39
N GLU A 337 55.96 65.52 -33.67
CA GLU A 337 57.22 65.88 -34.32
C GLU A 337 57.01 66.41 -35.74
N ALA A 338 56.07 65.84 -36.51
CA ALA A 338 55.68 66.38 -37.82
C ALA A 338 54.94 67.74 -37.73
N ALA A 339 54.38 68.11 -36.58
CA ALA A 339 53.87 69.46 -36.32
C ALA A 339 55.03 70.42 -36.00
N LYS A 340 55.89 70.08 -35.04
CA LYS A 340 57.09 70.86 -34.68
C LYS A 340 58.01 71.12 -35.89
N HIS A 341 58.20 70.13 -36.76
CA HIS A 341 58.97 70.31 -37.99
C HIS A 341 58.32 71.30 -38.96
N ARG A 342 56.99 71.30 -39.09
CA ARG A 342 56.26 72.31 -39.88
C ARG A 342 56.38 73.71 -39.25
N GLU A 343 56.12 73.84 -37.95
CA GLU A 343 56.28 75.11 -37.22
C GLU A 343 57.71 75.67 -37.35
N HIS A 344 58.74 74.82 -37.24
CA HIS A 344 60.14 75.22 -37.42
C HIS A 344 60.46 75.60 -38.87
N GLN A 345 59.87 74.92 -39.85
CA GLN A 345 60.01 75.24 -41.28
C GLN A 345 59.31 76.57 -41.62
N GLU A 346 58.10 76.79 -41.11
CA GLU A 346 57.31 78.02 -41.25
C GLU A 346 58.01 79.20 -40.58
N ALA A 347 58.48 79.06 -39.34
CA ALA A 347 59.27 80.08 -38.65
C ALA A 347 60.59 80.39 -39.37
N SER A 348 61.23 79.39 -39.99
CA SER A 348 62.43 79.59 -40.82
C SER A 348 62.13 80.31 -42.13
N ALA A 349 61.01 79.99 -42.79
CA ALA A 349 60.55 80.69 -43.98
C ALA A 349 60.15 82.14 -43.69
N CYS A 350 59.52 82.41 -42.53
CA CYS A 350 59.22 83.77 -42.08
C CYS A 350 60.49 84.58 -41.78
N ARG A 351 61.51 83.97 -41.16
CA ARG A 351 62.83 84.62 -40.98
C ARG A 351 63.50 84.93 -42.32
N LEU A 352 63.56 83.97 -43.24
CA LEU A 352 64.10 84.17 -44.58
C LEU A 352 63.42 85.33 -45.32
N LYS A 353 62.08 85.38 -45.32
CA LYS A 353 61.32 86.51 -45.88
C LYS A 353 61.63 87.86 -45.20
N GLY A 354 61.87 87.85 -43.89
CA GLY A 354 62.31 89.03 -43.15
C GLY A 354 63.68 89.54 -43.59
N GLU A 355 64.66 88.64 -43.73
CA GLU A 355 65.99 88.95 -44.25
C GLU A 355 65.96 89.37 -45.73
N GLU A 356 65.14 88.73 -46.56
CA GLU A 356 64.92 89.12 -47.96
C GLU A 356 64.32 90.53 -48.08
N GLN A 357 63.34 90.88 -47.24
CA GLN A 357 62.78 92.22 -47.16
C GLN A 357 63.79 93.23 -46.61
N HIS A 358 64.62 92.85 -45.62
CA HIS A 358 65.67 93.72 -45.11
C HIS A 358 66.74 94.00 -46.17
N ARG A 359 67.17 92.98 -46.93
CA ARG A 359 68.05 93.10 -48.10
C ARG A 359 67.44 94.03 -49.14
N MET A 360 66.19 93.85 -49.53
CA MET A 360 65.51 94.75 -50.48
C MET A 360 65.44 96.20 -49.97
N ASN A 361 65.18 96.40 -48.67
CA ASN A 361 65.18 97.74 -48.07
C ASN A 361 66.59 98.37 -48.03
N LEU A 362 67.66 97.56 -47.93
CA LEU A 362 69.04 98.03 -48.03
C LEU A 362 69.45 98.31 -49.49
N GLU A 363 68.97 97.52 -50.44
CA GLU A 363 69.16 97.72 -51.88
C GLU A 363 68.48 99.01 -52.36
N ASP A 364 67.21 99.24 -51.99
CA ASP A 364 66.48 100.50 -52.25
C ASP A 364 67.18 101.72 -51.62
N ARG A 365 67.70 101.60 -50.40
CA ARG A 365 68.47 102.67 -49.75
C ARG A 365 69.83 102.92 -50.41
N LEU A 366 70.51 101.87 -50.87
CA LEU A 366 71.77 101.99 -51.61
C LEU A 366 71.53 102.60 -52.99
N GLU A 367 70.47 102.20 -53.68
CA GLU A 367 70.06 102.75 -54.96
C GLU A 367 69.69 104.23 -54.82
N LYS A 368 68.97 104.62 -53.76
CA LYS A 368 68.70 106.03 -53.43
C LYS A 368 69.98 106.82 -53.15
N ALA A 369 70.87 106.31 -52.30
CA ALA A 369 72.16 106.96 -52.03
C ALA A 369 73.04 107.08 -53.30
N CYS A 370 72.97 106.11 -54.21
CA CYS A 370 73.62 106.19 -55.53
C CYS A 370 72.96 107.24 -56.44
N HIS A 371 71.63 107.34 -56.47
CA HIS A 371 70.92 108.39 -57.19
C HIS A 371 71.20 109.78 -56.60
N GLU A 372 71.28 109.92 -55.27
CA GLU A 372 71.67 111.16 -54.58
C GLU A 372 73.12 111.54 -54.92
N LEU A 373 74.08 110.60 -54.88
CA LEU A 373 75.46 110.85 -55.32
C LEU A 373 75.56 111.21 -56.80
N GLN A 374 74.74 110.60 -57.66
CA GLN A 374 74.64 110.95 -59.08
C GLN A 374 74.04 112.36 -59.25
N HIS A 375 73.02 112.71 -58.45
CA HIS A 375 72.39 114.03 -58.40
C HIS A 375 73.40 115.09 -57.98
N PHE A 376 74.04 114.96 -56.81
CA PHE A 376 75.07 115.87 -56.33
C PHE A 376 76.26 116.02 -57.28
N ARG A 377 76.64 114.97 -58.04
CA ARG A 377 77.63 115.08 -59.12
C ARG A 377 77.12 115.91 -60.30
N SER A 378 75.86 115.71 -60.70
CA SER A 378 75.24 116.49 -61.76
C SER A 378 74.98 117.93 -61.35
N GLU A 379 74.63 118.19 -60.09
CA GLU A 379 74.52 119.53 -59.50
C GLU A 379 75.88 120.19 -59.36
N HIS A 380 76.93 119.49 -58.92
CA HIS A 380 78.29 120.04 -58.85
C HIS A 380 78.79 120.42 -60.26
N ALA A 381 78.52 119.61 -61.27
CA ALA A 381 78.83 119.93 -62.67
C ALA A 381 77.99 121.11 -63.20
N THR A 382 76.69 121.14 -62.92
CA THR A 382 75.76 122.21 -63.33
C THR A 382 76.08 123.52 -62.63
N LEU A 383 76.45 123.47 -61.35
CA LEU A 383 76.96 124.59 -60.56
C LEU A 383 78.31 125.05 -61.12
N SER A 384 79.23 124.15 -61.43
CA SER A 384 80.53 124.51 -62.04
C SER A 384 80.36 125.18 -63.41
N GLU A 385 79.42 124.73 -64.24
CA GLU A 385 79.01 125.47 -65.46
C GLU A 385 78.31 126.80 -65.14
N TYR A 386 77.42 126.84 -64.15
CA TYR A 386 76.65 128.02 -63.80
C TYR A 386 77.54 129.13 -63.25
N LEU A 387 78.46 128.79 -62.34
CA LEU A 387 79.43 129.73 -61.78
C LEU A 387 80.39 130.23 -62.86
N LEU A 388 80.82 129.38 -63.81
CA LEU A 388 81.57 129.81 -64.99
C LEU A 388 80.74 130.74 -65.89
N ARG A 389 79.47 130.42 -66.18
CA ARG A 389 78.56 131.27 -66.96
C ARG A 389 78.26 132.58 -66.24
N LEU A 390 78.13 132.57 -64.92
CA LEU A 390 77.82 133.73 -64.10
C LEU A 390 79.06 134.63 -63.98
N ALA A 391 80.25 134.09 -63.67
CA ALA A 391 81.52 134.83 -63.75
C ALA A 391 81.67 135.55 -65.11
N ARG A 392 81.40 134.84 -66.23
CA ARG A 392 81.39 135.43 -67.58
C ARG A 392 80.30 136.50 -67.76
N ALA A 393 79.05 136.25 -67.34
CA ALA A 393 77.93 137.20 -67.43
C ALA A 393 78.10 138.43 -66.52
N LEU A 394 78.98 138.35 -65.53
CA LEU A 394 79.36 139.42 -64.62
C LEU A 394 80.70 140.09 -65.02
N CYS A 395 81.25 139.73 -66.18
CA CYS A 395 82.50 140.22 -66.77
C CYS A 395 83.78 139.92 -65.96
N TRP A 396 83.79 138.88 -65.12
CA TRP A 396 84.99 138.42 -64.42
C TRP A 396 85.83 137.51 -65.33
N SER A 397 86.94 138.04 -65.83
CA SER A 397 87.75 137.45 -66.90
C SER A 397 88.71 136.33 -66.48
N GLU A 398 88.81 136.01 -65.19
CA GLU A 398 89.82 135.09 -64.65
C GLU A 398 89.35 133.62 -64.56
N CYS A 399 88.04 133.38 -64.73
CA CYS A 399 87.47 132.02 -64.74
C CYS A 399 87.27 131.54 -66.19
N THR A 400 88.25 130.82 -66.73
CA THR A 400 88.24 130.35 -68.13
C THR A 400 87.55 129.00 -68.32
N GLU A 401 87.69 128.07 -67.38
CA GLU A 401 87.18 126.68 -67.45
C GLU A 401 86.43 126.31 -66.16
N PRO A 402 85.47 125.35 -66.20
CA PRO A 402 84.67 125.00 -65.02
C PRO A 402 85.50 124.20 -64.00
N PRO A 403 85.31 124.41 -62.68
CA PRO A 403 85.97 123.62 -61.65
C PRO A 403 85.79 122.10 -61.83
N ALA A 404 86.86 121.34 -61.64
CA ALA A 404 86.83 119.89 -61.80
C ALA A 404 85.99 119.21 -60.70
N PRO A 405 85.31 118.07 -60.95
CA PRO A 405 84.53 117.37 -59.94
C PRO A 405 85.34 117.03 -58.69
N GLY A 406 84.86 117.44 -57.51
CA GLY A 406 85.58 117.33 -56.25
C GLY A 406 86.46 118.53 -55.88
N SER A 407 86.56 119.55 -56.74
CA SER A 407 87.07 120.88 -56.36
C SER A 407 86.04 121.60 -55.50
N ASP A 408 86.52 122.34 -54.49
CA ASP A 408 85.66 123.17 -53.64
C ASP A 408 85.10 124.36 -54.43
N THR A 409 83.83 124.27 -54.80
CA THR A 409 83.09 125.31 -55.51
C THR A 409 82.49 126.35 -54.56
N THR A 410 82.61 126.20 -53.24
CA THR A 410 81.95 127.07 -52.25
C THR A 410 82.49 128.50 -52.30
N ILE A 411 83.81 128.67 -52.39
CA ILE A 411 84.47 129.99 -52.50
C ILE A 411 84.03 130.72 -53.78
N LEU A 412 83.85 129.98 -54.88
CA LEU A 412 83.36 130.53 -56.15
C LEU A 412 81.83 130.73 -56.13
N SER A 413 81.07 129.97 -55.35
CA SER A 413 79.63 130.12 -55.24
C SER A 413 79.25 131.28 -54.33
N GLU A 414 79.91 131.48 -53.20
CA GLU A 414 79.66 132.60 -52.27
C GLU A 414 79.85 133.96 -52.96
N THR A 415 80.97 134.13 -53.67
CA THR A 415 81.29 135.35 -54.45
C THR A 415 80.33 135.63 -55.63
N LEU A 416 79.45 134.68 -55.95
CA LEU A 416 78.48 134.77 -57.04
C LEU A 416 77.02 134.73 -56.56
N LEU A 417 76.74 134.10 -55.42
CA LEU A 417 75.44 134.04 -54.74
C LEU A 417 75.10 135.37 -54.06
N GLU A 418 76.09 136.10 -53.53
CA GLU A 418 75.96 137.50 -53.06
C GLU A 418 75.34 138.43 -54.12
N ARG A 419 75.37 138.00 -55.39
CA ARG A 419 74.81 138.72 -56.55
C ARG A 419 73.54 138.08 -57.14
N ALA A 420 73.21 136.83 -56.76
CA ALA A 420 72.09 136.04 -57.28
C ALA A 420 70.92 135.86 -56.28
N GLU A 421 71.06 136.29 -55.03
CA GLU A 421 70.12 136.17 -53.89
C GLU A 421 68.79 136.96 -54.05
N ARG A 422 68.09 136.85 -55.18
CA ARG A 422 66.93 137.71 -55.49
C ARG A 422 65.61 137.02 -55.90
N LEU A 423 65.55 135.70 -56.19
CA LEU A 423 64.40 135.05 -56.89
C LEU A 423 64.21 133.49 -56.65
N ALA A 424 63.31 132.95 -55.76
CA ALA A 424 63.18 131.46 -55.45
C ALA A 424 61.82 130.88 -54.83
N ASN A 425 61.67 129.50 -54.71
CA ASN A 425 60.77 128.59 -53.86
C ASN A 425 59.43 127.90 -54.41
N HIS A 426 58.68 126.91 -53.78
CA HIS A 426 58.92 125.48 -53.32
C HIS A 426 57.62 124.67 -52.78
N HIS A 427 57.65 123.30 -52.54
CA HIS A 427 56.70 122.32 -51.79
C HIS A 427 55.42 121.65 -52.46
N GLU A 428 54.63 120.65 -51.91
CA GLU A 428 54.79 119.25 -51.31
C GLU A 428 53.39 118.46 -51.06
N HIS A 429 53.31 117.28 -50.37
CA HIS A 429 52.18 116.49 -49.69
C HIS A 429 51.29 115.40 -50.43
N HIS A 430 50.49 114.40 -49.90
CA HIS A 430 50.28 113.46 -48.69
C HIS A 430 48.90 112.63 -48.85
N ILE A 431 48.28 111.60 -48.14
CA ILE A 431 48.48 110.53 -47.04
C ILE A 431 47.26 109.48 -46.84
N HIS A 432 47.46 108.21 -46.31
CA HIS A 432 46.55 107.16 -45.61
C HIS A 432 45.26 106.49 -46.26
N GLY A 433 44.53 105.41 -45.77
CA GLY A 433 44.65 104.32 -44.70
C GLY A 433 43.33 103.49 -44.27
N THR A 434 43.42 102.31 -43.55
CA THR A 434 42.41 101.55 -42.64
C THR A 434 41.55 100.26 -43.04
N CYS A 435 40.88 99.54 -42.07
CA CYS A 435 40.30 98.13 -42.10
C CYS A 435 39.25 97.77 -40.97
N ASP A 436 38.35 96.74 -41.07
CA ASP A 436 37.88 95.80 -39.97
C ASP A 436 36.72 94.76 -40.28
N LYS A 437 36.68 93.54 -39.64
CA LYS A 437 35.51 92.57 -39.48
C LYS A 437 35.77 91.35 -38.52
N THR A 438 34.91 91.04 -37.51
CA THR A 438 35.05 89.79 -36.67
C THR A 438 33.78 89.11 -36.05
N GLU A 439 32.66 89.79 -35.77
CA GLU A 439 31.69 89.37 -34.72
C GLU A 439 30.72 88.17 -35.00
N ARG A 440 30.94 87.29 -35.99
CA ARG A 440 29.84 86.44 -36.53
C ARG A 440 29.76 84.98 -36.06
N ASP A 441 30.83 84.38 -35.54
CA ASP A 441 30.93 82.91 -35.45
C ASP A 441 30.47 82.27 -34.11
N GLU A 442 30.50 83.01 -33.00
CA GLU A 442 30.23 82.44 -31.66
C GLU A 442 28.81 81.85 -31.50
N ALA A 443 27.82 82.44 -32.19
CA ALA A 443 26.41 82.07 -32.04
C ALA A 443 26.11 80.62 -32.46
N MET A 444 26.78 80.09 -33.49
CA MET A 444 26.50 78.74 -34.00
C MET A 444 26.92 77.62 -33.05
N HIS A 445 27.96 77.85 -32.22
CA HIS A 445 28.56 76.77 -31.44
C HIS A 445 27.68 76.32 -30.26
N LYS A 446 26.82 77.21 -29.75
CA LYS A 446 25.95 76.96 -28.58
C LYS A 446 24.79 76.02 -28.91
N ALA A 447 24.16 76.16 -30.08
CA ALA A 447 23.03 75.35 -30.50
C ALA A 447 23.37 73.85 -30.61
N ARG A 448 24.54 73.53 -31.18
CA ARG A 448 25.01 72.14 -31.40
C ARG A 448 25.28 71.34 -30.11
N LYS A 449 25.41 72.01 -28.96
CA LYS A 449 25.62 71.33 -27.66
C LYS A 449 24.33 70.76 -27.08
N ASN A 450 23.19 71.40 -27.34
CA ASN A 450 21.92 71.06 -26.68
C ASN A 450 21.23 69.83 -27.30
N SER A 451 21.27 69.62 -28.63
CA SER A 451 20.64 68.42 -29.23
C SER A 451 21.31 67.13 -28.73
N LYS A 452 22.65 67.11 -28.73
CA LYS A 452 23.46 65.98 -28.23
C LYS A 452 23.16 65.62 -26.77
N GLN A 453 22.66 66.56 -25.97
CA GLN A 453 22.25 66.28 -24.60
C GLN A 453 20.82 65.68 -24.53
N ALA A 454 19.90 66.15 -25.37
CA ALA A 454 18.55 65.58 -25.50
C ALA A 454 18.57 64.14 -26.03
N GLU A 455 19.45 63.85 -27.00
CA GLU A 455 19.71 62.51 -27.53
C GLU A 455 20.11 61.54 -26.40
N ARG A 456 21.09 61.93 -25.56
CA ARG A 456 21.55 61.14 -24.40
C ARG A 456 20.46 60.84 -23.39
N THR A 457 19.67 61.85 -23.00
CA THR A 457 18.57 61.66 -22.04
C THR A 457 17.45 60.77 -22.59
N THR A 458 17.25 60.79 -23.92
CA THR A 458 16.27 59.92 -24.59
C THR A 458 16.73 58.46 -24.60
N GLN A 459 18.01 58.22 -24.87
CA GLN A 459 18.64 56.90 -24.82
C GLN A 459 18.59 56.30 -23.40
N GLN A 460 18.96 57.07 -22.38
CA GLN A 460 18.87 56.66 -20.98
C GLN A 460 17.44 56.30 -20.55
N LEU A 461 16.44 57.05 -21.03
CA LEU A 461 15.02 56.75 -20.77
C LEU A 461 14.57 55.44 -21.46
N ALA A 462 15.15 55.08 -22.61
CA ALA A 462 14.88 53.79 -23.27
C ALA A 462 15.51 52.63 -22.50
N GLU A 463 16.75 52.78 -22.03
CA GLU A 463 17.47 51.77 -21.24
C GLU A 463 16.76 51.49 -19.89
N VAL A 464 16.35 52.53 -19.16
CA VAL A 464 15.57 52.38 -17.91
C VAL A 464 14.20 51.72 -18.17
N LYS A 465 13.55 51.99 -19.31
CA LYS A 465 12.31 51.30 -19.69
C LYS A 465 12.52 49.82 -20.00
N ALA A 466 13.63 49.46 -20.64
CA ALA A 466 14.00 48.06 -20.88
C ALA A 466 14.28 47.32 -19.57
N GLN A 467 15.07 47.91 -18.66
CA GLN A 467 15.33 47.37 -17.32
C GLN A 467 14.03 47.20 -16.52
N LEU A 468 13.10 48.15 -16.60
CA LEU A 468 11.79 48.04 -15.93
C LEU A 468 10.89 46.94 -16.53
N ALA A 469 11.03 46.62 -17.82
CA ALA A 469 10.33 45.50 -18.44
C ALA A 469 10.93 44.16 -18.00
N GLU A 470 12.26 44.06 -17.96
CA GLU A 470 13.00 42.89 -17.48
C GLU A 470 12.68 42.55 -16.02
N VAL A 471 12.75 43.53 -15.12
CA VAL A 471 12.41 43.33 -13.69
C VAL A 471 10.93 42.92 -13.50
N LYS A 472 10.02 43.39 -14.37
CA LYS A 472 8.62 42.92 -14.36
C LYS A 472 8.50 41.46 -14.81
N HIS A 473 9.28 41.04 -15.82
CA HIS A 473 9.29 39.66 -16.29
C HIS A 473 9.83 38.72 -15.20
N GLN A 474 10.97 39.05 -14.60
CA GLN A 474 11.55 38.30 -13.48
C GLN A 474 10.59 38.23 -12.27
N LEU A 475 9.82 39.28 -12.00
CA LEU A 475 8.79 39.27 -10.95
C LEU A 475 7.61 38.33 -11.30
N THR A 476 7.20 38.24 -12.57
CA THR A 476 6.19 37.25 -12.99
C THR A 476 6.72 35.82 -12.86
N GLU A 477 7.93 35.52 -13.33
CA GLU A 477 8.54 34.19 -13.17
C GLU A 477 8.68 33.80 -11.70
N ALA A 478 9.17 34.71 -10.83
CA ALA A 478 9.26 34.48 -9.39
C ALA A 478 7.89 34.19 -8.75
N SER A 479 6.81 34.78 -9.28
CA SER A 479 5.45 34.47 -8.81
C SER A 479 4.97 33.09 -9.25
N GLU A 480 5.31 32.65 -10.46
CA GLU A 480 5.00 31.30 -10.98
C GLU A 480 5.78 30.23 -10.21
N TYR A 481 7.10 30.43 -10.02
CA TYR A 481 7.92 29.55 -9.19
C TYR A 481 7.38 29.42 -7.76
N LYS A 482 6.86 30.51 -7.17
CA LYS A 482 6.21 30.48 -5.84
C LYS A 482 4.91 29.67 -5.85
N ILE A 483 4.09 29.78 -6.89
CA ILE A 483 2.86 28.99 -7.04
C ILE A 483 3.22 27.50 -7.12
N THR A 484 4.11 27.11 -8.04
CA THR A 484 4.52 25.71 -8.19
C THR A 484 5.23 25.15 -6.95
N ALA A 485 5.97 25.98 -6.20
CA ALA A 485 6.55 25.57 -4.92
C ALA A 485 5.47 25.27 -3.85
N LEU A 486 4.43 26.10 -3.77
CA LEU A 486 3.29 25.88 -2.85
C LEU A 486 2.43 24.68 -3.25
N GLU A 487 2.27 24.41 -4.56
CA GLU A 487 1.60 23.21 -5.06
C GLU A 487 2.39 21.94 -4.74
N ARG A 488 3.72 21.96 -4.89
CA ARG A 488 4.61 20.87 -4.48
C ARG A 488 4.54 20.64 -2.97
N ALA A 489 4.58 21.70 -2.15
CA ALA A 489 4.45 21.60 -0.70
C ALA A 489 3.13 20.91 -0.29
N ARG A 490 1.99 21.41 -0.79
CA ARG A 490 0.67 20.78 -0.59
C ARG A 490 0.63 19.31 -1.01
N LYS A 491 1.36 18.94 -2.08
CA LYS A 491 1.43 17.55 -2.53
C LYS A 491 2.32 16.68 -1.63
N CYS A 492 3.37 17.24 -1.05
CA CYS A 492 4.13 16.58 0.02
C CYS A 492 3.24 16.35 1.25
N ASP A 493 2.46 17.36 1.69
CA ASP A 493 1.54 17.25 2.81
C ASP A 493 0.48 16.15 2.57
N GLU A 494 -0.14 16.13 1.39
CA GLU A 494 -1.12 15.09 0.98
C GLU A 494 -0.52 13.68 0.99
N LEU A 495 0.72 13.52 0.52
CA LEU A 495 1.42 12.24 0.50
C LEU A 495 1.87 11.81 1.90
N GLN A 496 2.28 12.76 2.75
CA GLN A 496 2.71 12.49 4.11
C GLN A 496 1.53 12.09 5.02
N ALA A 497 0.37 12.72 4.86
CA ALA A 497 -0.87 12.27 5.51
C ALA A 497 -1.21 10.81 5.14
N ARG A 498 -1.19 10.48 3.84
CA ARG A 498 -1.44 9.10 3.37
C ARG A 498 -0.40 8.09 3.86
N LEU A 499 0.85 8.50 4.06
CA LEU A 499 1.86 7.61 4.66
C LEU A 499 1.49 7.30 6.11
N CYS A 500 1.10 8.28 6.92
CA CYS A 500 0.63 8.06 8.28
C CYS A 500 -0.62 7.15 8.33
N ASP A 501 -1.59 7.36 7.43
CA ASP A 501 -2.77 6.49 7.31
C ASP A 501 -2.36 5.02 7.02
N LEU A 502 -1.46 4.81 6.07
CA LEU A 502 -0.94 3.48 5.72
C LEU A 502 -0.08 2.86 6.83
N GLU A 503 0.65 3.65 7.60
CA GLU A 503 1.45 3.18 8.74
C GLU A 503 0.57 2.73 9.90
N THR A 504 -0.48 3.49 10.25
CA THR A 504 -1.44 3.06 11.30
C THR A 504 -2.20 1.80 10.89
N GLU A 505 -2.60 1.68 9.62
CA GLU A 505 -3.22 0.46 9.08
C GLU A 505 -2.25 -0.73 9.08
N ARG A 506 -0.96 -0.51 8.75
CA ARG A 506 0.09 -1.53 8.86
C ARG A 506 0.22 -2.04 10.29
N GLU A 507 0.24 -1.15 11.28
CA GLU A 507 0.34 -1.52 12.70
C GLU A 507 -0.90 -2.28 13.19
N ARG A 508 -2.10 -1.84 12.79
CA ARG A 508 -3.36 -2.53 13.06
C ARG A 508 -3.35 -3.96 12.51
N LEU A 509 -2.89 -4.15 11.27
CA LEU A 509 -2.78 -5.47 10.63
C LEU A 509 -1.69 -6.35 11.27
N VAL A 510 -0.55 -5.78 11.68
CA VAL A 510 0.51 -6.49 12.42
C VAL A 510 0.00 -6.95 13.79
N GLY A 511 -0.74 -6.12 14.51
CA GLY A 511 -1.38 -6.48 15.77
C GLY A 511 -2.41 -7.61 15.62
N GLN A 512 -3.24 -7.55 14.57
CA GLN A 512 -4.16 -8.65 14.24
C GLN A 512 -3.40 -9.95 13.92
N LEU A 513 -2.36 -9.90 13.10
CA LEU A 513 -1.51 -11.06 12.78
C LEU A 513 -0.84 -11.65 14.04
N ALA A 514 -0.40 -10.82 14.98
CA ALA A 514 0.15 -11.27 16.26
C ALA A 514 -0.91 -12.01 17.10
N SER A 515 -2.13 -11.48 17.20
CA SER A 515 -3.23 -12.14 17.93
C SER A 515 -3.63 -13.49 17.31
N TYR A 516 -3.66 -13.59 15.97
CA TYR A 516 -3.90 -14.85 15.26
C TYR A 516 -2.78 -15.86 15.49
N LYS A 517 -1.50 -15.44 15.46
CA LYS A 517 -0.35 -16.29 15.79
C LYS A 517 -0.40 -16.79 17.24
N SER A 518 -0.80 -15.95 18.19
CA SER A 518 -0.97 -16.34 19.60
C SER A 518 -2.07 -17.40 19.79
N ARG A 519 -3.26 -17.14 19.22
CA ARG A 519 -4.37 -18.11 19.20
C ARG A 519 -3.98 -19.45 18.56
N ALA A 520 -3.21 -19.43 17.47
CA ALA A 520 -2.77 -20.63 16.78
C ALA A 520 -1.82 -21.48 17.65
N ARG A 521 -0.88 -20.87 18.39
CA ARG A 521 -0.01 -21.57 19.33
C ARG A 521 -0.80 -22.25 20.45
N SER A 522 -1.68 -21.49 21.12
CA SER A 522 -2.53 -22.01 22.20
C SER A 522 -3.44 -23.17 21.74
N ALA A 523 -3.95 -23.12 20.50
CA ALA A 523 -4.72 -24.22 19.91
C ALA A 523 -3.87 -25.47 19.60
N VAL A 524 -2.58 -25.31 19.29
CA VAL A 524 -1.63 -26.43 19.09
C VAL A 524 -1.19 -27.01 20.43
N GLU A 525 -0.89 -26.17 21.42
CA GLU A 525 -0.51 -26.54 22.79
C GLU A 525 -1.63 -27.35 23.46
N THR A 526 -2.86 -26.82 23.54
CA THR A 526 -4.01 -27.55 24.09
C THR A 526 -4.36 -28.84 23.34
N SER A 527 -4.05 -28.92 22.04
CA SER A 527 -4.17 -30.14 21.23
C SER A 527 -3.05 -31.15 21.50
N HIS A 528 -1.85 -30.69 21.88
CA HIS A 528 -0.75 -31.53 22.34
C HIS A 528 -1.04 -32.07 23.75
N ASP A 529 -1.41 -31.22 24.70
CA ASP A 529 -1.75 -31.60 26.08
C ASP A 529 -2.91 -32.60 26.14
N ARG A 530 -3.85 -32.54 25.19
CA ARG A 530 -4.89 -33.54 25.03
C ARG A 530 -4.33 -34.87 24.56
N ARG A 531 -3.54 -34.89 23.49
CA ARG A 531 -2.90 -36.12 22.97
C ARG A 531 -2.00 -36.79 24.01
N VAL A 532 -1.23 -36.01 24.78
CA VAL A 532 -0.39 -36.53 25.87
C VAL A 532 -1.25 -37.21 26.94
N ARG A 533 -2.38 -36.62 27.36
CA ARG A 533 -3.30 -37.25 28.33
C ARG A 533 -3.98 -38.50 27.75
N ASP A 534 -4.45 -38.44 26.50
CA ASP A 534 -5.07 -39.58 25.82
C ASP A 534 -4.06 -40.75 25.67
N GLU A 535 -2.77 -40.46 25.44
CA GLU A 535 -1.69 -41.44 25.37
C GLU A 535 -1.33 -42.06 26.74
N HIS A 536 -1.31 -41.27 27.81
CA HIS A 536 -1.15 -41.81 29.17
C HIS A 536 -2.33 -42.72 29.55
N ALA A 537 -3.56 -42.32 29.24
CA ALA A 537 -4.76 -43.13 29.48
C ALA A 537 -4.74 -44.43 28.67
N MET A 538 -4.37 -44.39 27.39
CA MET A 538 -4.18 -45.60 26.57
C MET A 538 -3.09 -46.52 27.12
N SER A 539 -2.00 -45.96 27.66
CA SER A 539 -0.88 -46.75 28.20
C SER A 539 -1.29 -47.47 29.48
N HIS A 540 -1.95 -46.77 30.41
CA HIS A 540 -2.51 -47.38 31.62
C HIS A 540 -3.55 -48.47 31.30
N LEU A 541 -4.44 -48.25 30.31
CA LEU A 541 -5.39 -49.27 29.85
C LEU A 541 -4.71 -50.50 29.23
N ARG A 542 -3.54 -50.35 28.59
CA ARG A 542 -2.73 -51.48 28.08
C ARG A 542 -2.06 -52.26 29.21
N GLU A 543 -1.58 -51.58 30.24
CA GLU A 543 -1.03 -52.20 31.46
C GLU A 543 -2.11 -53.01 32.20
N GLU A 544 -3.27 -52.40 32.45
CA GLU A 544 -4.44 -53.04 33.06
C GLU A 544 -4.91 -54.26 32.27
N LEU A 545 -5.06 -54.14 30.94
CA LEU A 545 -5.39 -55.28 30.07
C LEU A 545 -4.34 -56.39 30.13
N SER A 546 -3.06 -56.04 30.28
CA SER A 546 -1.97 -57.01 30.41
C SER A 546 -1.99 -57.71 31.78
N ARG A 547 -2.30 -56.98 32.85
CA ARG A 547 -2.51 -57.54 34.20
C ARG A 547 -3.69 -58.52 34.24
N VAL A 548 -4.83 -58.13 33.65
CA VAL A 548 -6.02 -58.99 33.55
C VAL A 548 -5.74 -60.25 32.72
N LYS A 549 -5.00 -60.14 31.60
CA LYS A 549 -4.55 -61.30 30.82
C LYS A 549 -3.68 -62.26 31.63
N LEU A 550 -2.77 -61.74 32.46
CA LEU A 550 -1.91 -62.55 33.32
C LEU A 550 -2.72 -63.27 34.42
N GLN A 551 -3.68 -62.58 35.05
CA GLN A 551 -4.60 -63.17 36.02
C GLN A 551 -5.50 -64.25 35.40
N LEU A 552 -5.98 -64.03 34.16
CA LEU A 552 -6.75 -65.02 33.41
C LEU A 552 -5.90 -66.26 33.06
N ALA A 553 -4.62 -66.09 32.76
CA ALA A 553 -3.70 -67.19 32.54
C ALA A 553 -3.44 -68.03 33.80
N ASP A 554 -3.21 -67.40 34.97
CA ASP A 554 -3.07 -68.10 36.26
C ASP A 554 -4.34 -68.89 36.62
N THR A 555 -5.50 -68.24 36.58
CA THR A 555 -6.78 -68.88 36.91
C THR A 555 -7.10 -70.05 35.98
N ASN A 556 -6.82 -69.94 34.68
CA ASN A 556 -6.97 -71.04 33.73
C ASN A 556 -5.94 -72.18 33.95
N HIS A 557 -4.71 -71.86 34.34
CA HIS A 557 -3.71 -72.86 34.72
C HIS A 557 -4.14 -73.63 35.99
N ARG A 558 -4.65 -72.92 37.01
CA ARG A 558 -5.21 -73.52 38.24
C ARG A 558 -6.45 -74.35 37.96
N LEU A 559 -7.34 -73.92 37.07
CA LEU A 559 -8.48 -74.71 36.60
C LEU A 559 -8.00 -76.01 35.93
N SER A 560 -6.96 -75.94 35.09
CA SER A 560 -6.36 -77.11 34.45
C SER A 560 -5.77 -78.09 35.47
N GLN A 561 -5.06 -77.59 36.49
CA GLN A 561 -4.58 -78.42 37.61
C GLN A 561 -5.74 -79.11 38.35
N LEU A 562 -6.83 -78.38 38.64
CA LEU A 562 -8.02 -78.94 39.29
C LEU A 562 -8.72 -80.00 38.43
N GLN A 563 -8.77 -79.83 37.10
CA GLN A 563 -9.29 -80.85 36.18
C GLN A 563 -8.42 -82.12 36.16
N VAL A 564 -7.09 -82.00 36.20
CA VAL A 564 -6.16 -83.14 36.31
C VAL A 564 -6.33 -83.85 37.67
N PHE A 565 -6.48 -83.09 38.75
CA PHE A 565 -6.75 -83.62 40.09
C PHE A 565 -8.09 -84.38 40.14
N ARG A 566 -9.19 -83.74 39.69
CA ARG A 566 -10.52 -84.35 39.52
C ARG A 566 -10.44 -85.67 38.76
N THR A 567 -9.75 -85.69 37.62
CA THR A 567 -9.59 -86.88 36.78
C THR A 567 -8.81 -88.00 37.50
N SER A 568 -7.82 -87.65 38.31
CA SER A 568 -7.04 -88.61 39.10
C SER A 568 -7.85 -89.19 40.26
N VAL A 569 -8.64 -88.36 40.96
CA VAL A 569 -9.55 -88.79 42.03
C VAL A 569 -10.68 -89.68 41.48
N ALA A 570 -11.29 -89.30 40.35
CA ALA A 570 -12.31 -90.09 39.68
C ALA A 570 -11.79 -91.49 39.29
N LYS A 571 -10.58 -91.58 38.74
CA LYS A 571 -9.89 -92.86 38.46
C LYS A 571 -9.64 -93.68 39.72
N LEU A 572 -9.13 -93.08 40.81
CA LEU A 572 -8.92 -93.77 42.09
C LEU A 572 -10.22 -94.35 42.66
N LEU A 573 -11.32 -93.60 42.58
CA LEU A 573 -12.65 -94.02 43.03
C LEU A 573 -13.38 -94.93 42.02
N HIS A 574 -12.75 -95.29 40.91
CA HIS A 574 -13.30 -96.12 39.83
C HIS A 574 -14.64 -95.57 39.29
N VAL A 575 -14.69 -94.27 39.04
CA VAL A 575 -15.87 -93.58 38.47
C VAL A 575 -15.45 -92.72 37.28
N SER A 576 -16.24 -92.76 36.21
CA SER A 576 -16.13 -91.87 35.05
C SER A 576 -17.39 -91.01 34.92
N ASP A 577 -17.28 -89.86 34.26
CA ASP A 577 -18.38 -89.01 33.77
C ASP A 577 -19.51 -88.69 34.77
N CYS A 578 -19.12 -88.56 36.05
CA CYS A 578 -19.96 -88.21 37.18
C CYS A 578 -19.80 -86.72 37.56
N ALA A 579 -20.78 -86.18 38.28
CA ALA A 579 -20.75 -84.81 38.77
C ALA A 579 -19.76 -84.65 39.94
N ASP A 580 -19.19 -83.45 40.09
CA ASP A 580 -18.17 -83.19 41.14
C ASP A 580 -18.71 -83.43 42.55
N SER A 581 -20.01 -83.19 42.76
CA SER A 581 -20.72 -83.55 43.99
C SER A 581 -20.71 -85.05 44.29
N GLU A 582 -20.84 -85.91 43.28
CA GLU A 582 -20.84 -87.37 43.42
C GLU A 582 -19.42 -87.91 43.69
N ILE A 583 -18.42 -87.33 43.02
CA ILE A 583 -16.99 -87.61 43.26
C ILE A 583 -16.64 -87.24 44.71
N LEU A 584 -17.05 -86.05 45.17
CA LEU A 584 -16.84 -85.58 46.54
C LEU A 584 -17.59 -86.44 47.57
N GLN A 585 -18.85 -86.82 47.29
CA GLN A 585 -19.64 -87.66 48.20
C GLN A 585 -19.05 -89.08 48.33
N LYS A 586 -18.58 -89.69 47.23
CA LYS A 586 -17.85 -90.97 47.27
C LYS A 586 -16.52 -90.86 48.01
N LEU A 587 -15.76 -89.78 47.79
CA LEU A 587 -14.53 -89.50 48.53
C LEU A 587 -14.81 -89.36 50.04
N GLN A 588 -15.87 -88.64 50.41
CA GLN A 588 -16.31 -88.49 51.80
C GLN A 588 -16.74 -89.82 52.43
N SER A 589 -17.42 -90.71 51.71
CA SER A 589 -17.71 -92.07 52.19
C SER A 589 -16.40 -92.81 52.47
N VAL A 590 -15.53 -92.95 51.48
CA VAL A 590 -14.25 -93.67 51.63
C VAL A 590 -13.40 -93.12 52.78
N CYS A 591 -13.32 -91.79 52.95
CA CYS A 591 -12.64 -91.17 54.08
C CYS A 591 -13.34 -91.43 55.43
N SER A 592 -14.67 -91.53 55.46
CA SER A 592 -15.45 -91.86 56.68
C SER A 592 -15.30 -93.33 57.05
N ASP A 593 -15.43 -94.24 56.09
CA ASP A 593 -15.27 -95.69 56.25
C ASP A 593 -13.86 -96.06 56.71
N HIS A 594 -12.85 -95.43 56.11
CA HIS A 594 -11.45 -95.53 56.56
C HIS A 594 -11.25 -94.87 57.93
N GLY A 595 -11.95 -93.77 58.22
CA GLY A 595 -12.02 -93.14 59.54
C GLY A 595 -12.58 -94.07 60.62
N HIS A 596 -13.60 -94.87 60.31
CA HIS A 596 -14.16 -95.88 61.22
C HIS A 596 -13.16 -97.02 61.48
N HIS A 597 -12.49 -97.54 60.45
CA HIS A 597 -11.38 -98.50 60.63
C HIS A 597 -10.26 -97.92 61.51
N HIS A 598 -9.84 -96.68 61.25
CA HIS A 598 -8.78 -96.06 62.03
C HIS A 598 -9.21 -95.74 63.47
N ARG A 599 -10.50 -95.48 63.71
CA ARG A 599 -11.07 -95.24 65.06
C ARG A 599 -11.06 -96.50 65.91
N HIS A 600 -11.36 -97.67 65.34
CA HIS A 600 -11.14 -98.95 66.02
C HIS A 600 -9.66 -99.19 66.33
N HIS A 601 -8.77 -98.88 65.38
CA HIS A 601 -7.33 -99.09 65.58
C HIS A 601 -6.68 -98.14 66.61
N ARG A 602 -7.30 -96.98 66.89
CA ARG A 602 -6.74 -95.94 67.77
C ARG A 602 -7.02 -96.15 69.27
N HIS A 603 -7.85 -97.12 69.65
CA HIS A 603 -8.13 -97.40 71.06
C HIS A 603 -7.05 -98.23 71.80
N HIS A 604 -6.01 -98.71 71.10
CA HIS A 604 -4.87 -99.41 71.71
C HIS A 604 -3.55 -98.61 71.75
N SER A 605 -3.51 -97.41 71.16
CA SER A 605 -2.32 -96.53 71.18
C SER A 605 -2.62 -95.27 71.98
N ALA A 606 -2.48 -95.37 73.30
CA ALA A 606 -2.87 -94.32 74.24
C ALA A 606 -1.96 -93.08 74.21
N SER A 607 -2.51 -91.96 74.71
CA SER A 607 -1.84 -90.84 75.37
C SER A 607 -0.36 -90.57 75.04
N ASN A 608 -0.10 -89.55 74.20
CA ASN A 608 0.59 -88.32 74.63
C ASN A 608 0.95 -87.42 73.43
N LEU A 609 0.22 -86.31 73.27
CA LEU A 609 0.79 -84.94 73.26
C LEU A 609 -0.35 -83.93 73.04
N SER A 610 -0.30 -82.83 73.77
CA SER A 610 -1.41 -81.88 73.89
C SER A 610 -1.20 -80.59 73.12
N ASN A 611 -2.31 -80.03 72.62
CA ASN A 611 -2.59 -78.59 72.57
C ASN A 611 -1.66 -77.69 71.72
N ARG A 612 -2.17 -77.27 70.55
CA ARG A 612 -2.05 -75.89 70.07
C ARG A 612 -3.29 -75.52 69.24
N ARG A 613 -3.85 -74.34 69.50
CA ARG A 613 -4.88 -73.69 68.66
C ARG A 613 -4.24 -73.16 67.38
N TYR A 614 -5.03 -73.01 66.31
CA TYR A 614 -4.98 -71.83 65.44
C TYR A 614 -6.36 -71.62 64.80
N ASP A 615 -6.68 -70.36 64.52
CA ASP A 615 -8.05 -69.91 64.24
C ASP A 615 -8.48 -69.98 62.76
N SER A 616 -9.80 -69.86 62.57
CA SER A 616 -10.47 -69.84 61.27
C SER A 616 -10.25 -68.53 60.50
N SER A 617 -10.00 -68.62 59.19
CA SER A 617 -10.26 -67.52 58.26
C SER A 617 -10.46 -68.02 56.82
N SER A 618 -11.71 -68.05 56.34
CA SER A 618 -12.03 -68.26 54.92
C SER A 618 -11.99 -66.92 54.17
N PRO A 619 -11.53 -66.88 52.91
CA PRO A 619 -11.52 -65.65 52.12
C PRO A 619 -12.89 -65.35 51.50
N SER A 620 -13.64 -64.41 52.10
CA SER A 620 -14.84 -63.83 51.47
C SER A 620 -14.43 -62.82 50.40
N GLY A 621 -14.66 -63.16 49.12
CA GLY A 621 -14.35 -62.29 47.98
C GLY A 621 -15.56 -61.51 47.49
N GLU A 622 -16.00 -60.48 48.21
CA GLU A 622 -17.03 -59.56 47.72
C GLU A 622 -16.45 -58.52 46.77
N ALA A 623 -16.96 -58.46 45.54
CA ALA A 623 -16.58 -57.48 44.54
C ALA A 623 -17.47 -56.23 44.66
N HIS A 624 -17.06 -55.25 45.48
CA HIS A 624 -17.79 -53.99 45.58
C HIS A 624 -17.41 -53.03 44.45
N VAL A 625 -18.38 -52.71 43.59
CA VAL A 625 -18.25 -51.62 42.61
C VAL A 625 -18.25 -50.28 43.36
N SER A 626 -17.42 -49.33 42.95
CA SER A 626 -17.51 -47.93 43.41
C SER A 626 -17.33 -46.97 42.23
N ARG A 627 -17.90 -45.77 42.34
CA ARG A 627 -17.90 -44.74 41.30
C ARG A 627 -16.73 -43.76 41.48
N TYR A 628 -16.43 -43.02 40.40
CA TYR A 628 -15.75 -41.72 40.46
C TYR A 628 -16.59 -40.75 41.34
N ASP A 629 -16.01 -39.79 42.06
CA ASP A 629 -15.43 -38.58 41.48
C ASP A 629 -14.28 -37.91 42.29
N ASP A 630 -13.34 -37.37 41.52
CA ASP A 630 -12.53 -36.15 41.67
C ASP A 630 -11.60 -35.79 42.86
N ILE A 631 -10.36 -35.46 42.43
CA ILE A 631 -9.56 -34.25 42.75
C ILE A 631 -8.46 -34.28 43.86
N LEU A 632 -7.21 -34.22 43.35
CA LEU A 632 -5.97 -33.63 43.89
C LEU A 632 -5.36 -34.12 45.23
N THR A 633 -4.22 -34.79 45.12
CA THR A 633 -2.91 -34.14 45.40
C THR A 633 -1.76 -34.94 44.76
N GLY A 634 -0.61 -34.29 44.55
CA GLY A 634 0.53 -34.89 43.82
C GLY A 634 1.82 -34.98 44.65
N GLY A 635 2.72 -35.86 44.20
CA GLY A 635 4.05 -36.07 44.76
C GLY A 635 4.44 -37.55 44.71
N GLY A 636 5.61 -37.97 44.23
CA GLY A 636 6.74 -37.17 43.73
C GLY A 636 8.06 -37.64 44.34
N SER A 637 8.54 -38.83 43.95
CA SER A 637 9.80 -39.38 44.42
C SER A 637 11.00 -38.75 43.72
N GLY A 638 11.37 -37.53 44.14
CA GLY A 638 12.65 -36.88 43.83
C GLY A 638 13.61 -36.97 45.02
N ALA A 639 14.91 -37.06 44.75
CA ALA A 639 15.94 -37.22 45.78
C ALA A 639 16.29 -35.90 46.50
N ALA A 640 17.17 -35.99 47.50
CA ALA A 640 17.66 -34.87 48.31
C ALA A 640 18.27 -33.71 47.48
N GLY A 641 18.26 -32.44 47.95
CA GLY A 641 17.69 -31.92 49.20
C GLY A 641 18.66 -31.00 49.97
N SER A 642 18.19 -29.83 50.41
CA SER A 642 18.85 -29.00 51.43
C SER A 642 17.88 -27.98 52.05
N GLN A 643 17.95 -27.82 53.38
CA GLN A 643 17.84 -26.61 54.22
C GLN A 643 16.94 -25.42 53.74
N SER A 644 16.07 -24.79 54.55
CA SER A 644 15.84 -24.90 56.00
C SER A 644 14.49 -24.25 56.45
N ILE A 645 14.09 -24.52 57.71
CA ILE A 645 13.39 -23.66 58.71
C ILE A 645 12.67 -22.39 58.18
N GLY A 646 11.40 -22.08 58.51
CA GLY A 646 10.44 -22.71 59.44
C GLY A 646 9.29 -21.74 59.82
N CYS A 647 8.49 -22.08 60.85
CA CYS A 647 7.49 -21.23 61.54
C CYS A 647 6.21 -20.77 60.78
N ARG A 648 5.17 -21.63 60.89
CA ARG A 648 3.73 -21.34 61.10
C ARG A 648 3.50 -20.44 62.37
N PRO A 649 2.27 -20.01 62.82
CA PRO A 649 0.89 -20.41 62.43
C PRO A 649 -0.24 -19.32 62.44
N LEU A 650 -1.52 -19.75 62.25
CA LEU A 650 -2.82 -19.13 62.66
C LEU A 650 -3.28 -17.81 61.97
N SER A 651 -4.57 -17.41 61.96
CA SER A 651 -5.89 -18.11 62.07
C SER A 651 -7.06 -17.14 61.78
N SER A 652 -8.25 -17.69 61.44
CA SER A 652 -9.62 -17.13 61.65
C SER A 652 -10.12 -15.92 60.81
N SER A 653 -11.42 -15.97 60.49
CA SER A 653 -12.26 -14.91 59.87
C SER A 653 -12.87 -13.99 60.96
N PRO A 654 -13.39 -12.77 60.64
CA PRO A 654 -14.85 -12.67 60.43
C PRO A 654 -15.40 -11.53 59.50
N VAL A 655 -16.47 -11.86 58.78
CA VAL A 655 -17.79 -11.16 58.66
C VAL A 655 -17.93 -9.62 58.85
N HIS A 656 -18.35 -8.92 57.75
CA HIS A 656 -19.11 -7.64 57.67
C HIS A 656 -18.45 -6.34 58.27
N ASN A 657 -18.89 -5.08 58.02
CA ASN A 657 -20.15 -4.54 57.44
C ASN A 657 -20.00 -3.13 56.76
N ARG A 658 -20.98 -2.77 55.91
CA ARG A 658 -21.40 -1.45 55.37
C ARG A 658 -20.58 -0.14 55.61
N ARG A 659 -20.36 0.62 54.53
CA ARG A 659 -21.14 1.84 54.10
C ARG A 659 -20.99 1.97 52.56
N TYR A 660 -21.99 2.20 51.69
CA TYR A 660 -23.16 3.12 51.57
C TYR A 660 -22.86 4.49 50.92
N ILE A 661 -23.80 4.94 50.06
CA ILE A 661 -23.79 5.98 48.98
C ILE A 661 -23.73 5.25 47.61
N ASP A 662 -24.83 4.87 46.94
CA ASP A 662 -26.13 5.56 46.70
C ASP A 662 -25.90 6.78 45.78
N SER A 663 -26.36 6.83 44.52
CA SER A 663 -27.74 6.62 44.08
C SER A 663 -27.90 5.88 42.75
N GLY A 664 -29.06 5.23 42.59
CA GLY A 664 -29.66 4.97 41.27
C GLY A 664 -31.18 5.18 41.35
N PHE A 665 -31.86 5.41 40.22
CA PHE A 665 -33.32 5.21 40.14
C PHE A 665 -33.80 4.91 38.72
N ASN A 666 -34.68 3.90 38.67
CA ASN A 666 -35.63 3.40 37.66
C ASN A 666 -35.57 3.76 36.17
N ASP A 667 -35.95 2.74 35.39
CA ASP A 667 -36.61 2.83 34.08
C ASP A 667 -37.79 3.82 34.05
N HIS A 668 -38.05 4.35 32.86
CA HIS A 668 -39.42 4.53 32.37
C HIS A 668 -39.45 4.45 30.85
N ASP A 669 -40.41 3.70 30.29
CA ASP A 669 -40.74 3.74 28.87
C ASP A 669 -41.11 5.15 28.44
N HIS A 670 -40.49 5.66 27.38
CA HIS A 670 -41.12 6.65 26.50
C HIS A 670 -40.67 6.46 25.05
N HIS A 671 -41.62 6.09 24.19
CA HIS A 671 -41.51 6.32 22.76
C HIS A 671 -41.28 7.81 22.50
N PHE A 672 -40.25 8.12 21.71
CA PHE A 672 -40.20 9.35 20.92
C PHE A 672 -39.68 9.00 19.53
N GLU A 673 -40.54 9.19 18.53
CA GLU A 673 -40.14 9.23 17.13
C GLU A 673 -39.75 10.68 16.82
N ASP A 674 -38.49 10.92 16.46
CA ASP A 674 -38.03 12.21 15.94
C ASP A 674 -37.46 11.99 14.52
N ASP A 675 -38.37 11.93 13.54
CA ASP A 675 -38.05 11.99 12.12
C ASP A 675 -37.53 13.40 11.77
N PHE A 676 -36.20 13.58 11.77
CA PHE A 676 -35.58 14.83 11.32
C PHE A 676 -35.11 14.75 9.86
N ASP A 677 -36.07 14.87 8.94
CA ASP A 677 -35.85 14.95 7.49
C ASP A 677 -34.94 16.14 7.14
N PHE A 678 -33.74 15.82 6.65
CA PHE A 678 -32.72 16.79 6.25
C PHE A 678 -32.60 16.94 4.72
N HIS A 679 -33.69 16.82 3.97
CA HIS A 679 -33.72 17.03 2.52
C HIS A 679 -34.69 18.13 2.05
N LYS A 680 -34.32 19.39 2.30
CA LYS A 680 -34.86 20.52 1.54
C LYS A 680 -33.88 21.69 1.38
N LYS A 681 -33.58 22.01 0.10
CA LYS A 681 -32.73 23.11 -0.39
C LYS A 681 -31.22 22.92 -0.13
N TYR A 682 -30.51 22.33 -1.09
CA TYR A 682 -30.10 23.10 -2.27
C TYR A 682 -30.10 22.22 -3.53
#